data_AF-A0A814RL75-F1
#
_entry.id   AF-A0A814RL75-F1
#
_cell.length_a   1.000
_cell.length_b   1.000
_cell.length_c   1.000
_cell.angle_alpha   90.00
_cell.angle_beta   90.00
_cell.angle_gamma   90.00
#
_symmetry.space_group_name_H-M   'P 1'
#
loop_
_entity.id
_entity.type
_entity.pdbx_description
1 polymer ?
#
loop_
_entity_poly.entity_id
_entity_poly.type
_entity_poly.pdbx_seq_one_letter_code
_entity_poly.pdbx_strand_id
1 'polypeptide(L)'
;MGCGPSNNGVVNAQVNSNAAFTPMLPSTQQQKRASNAPKTPSAVKNVLITCHTNQQNIAEQLQRGLVNHNFTCYILTETTPQSIVARANLIRWCDVFIVLISRSYQQTFFCMETINYAKDVRKSIIAILTESNFQPYGALGAISATAIRSMILTNNAISEDVITELSNVISTQTNKKNSKNVVDPEKIEYNNNNDDFIDGINQCTILICTVDDGSTVGKLVYDDFVTKNLNVGFENLSKADPKFSVRKCTVFVPILSPQFEQTSICRSTFEEVRRLRKPIVPVIAIKNWKSEDWLGLTIAGCTFFRISDKENAYKPFYDSNRMTDLRVEVEVACRPIPSQAEREQAEMKVLKAKIEECKSKLRTWPPPRKPRTMNSMADRQPVRVTLEEPSAKLRFAHIHHTITRMDMKAPPPMLDEYGLPKRRGIDCMISYQWDSQELVRKVYEDMSMREIDTWFDIWGSMQGNTNEAMATGVECAKVLLVFLSKAYIESSNCQMEFRYAVKRGKAFVIIRTEPNIQMEKWMLETIQGFPQYDIFSYSALETLINGVPTIDVIIQAVRKIAQAQPPDIVDDCSKELFELRCLLDDARDTISAETGQSRYKTCTRCNQQFDEYTKGGCKNHRAYYVGGNIIEGRWVCCRQQEKDSPGCDPCDHTDIVRVFTQDPSYGTWTWQPS
;
A
#
# COMPACT_ATOMS: atom_id res chain seq x y z
N MET A 1 -8.15 10.36 -55.26
CA MET A 1 -7.79 10.24 -56.69
C MET A 1 -6.48 11.00 -56.85
N GLY A 2 -5.33 10.34 -56.81
CA GLY A 2 -4.57 9.89 -57.99
C GLY A 2 -3.97 11.12 -58.70
N CYS A 3 -2.66 11.32 -58.89
CA CYS A 3 -1.54 10.41 -59.14
C CYS A 3 -0.21 11.15 -58.89
N GLY A 4 0.89 10.41 -58.64
CA GLY A 4 2.27 10.90 -58.81
C GLY A 4 2.66 10.98 -60.31
N PRO A 5 3.92 10.72 -60.74
CA PRO A 5 5.18 10.61 -59.99
C PRO A 5 6.43 11.21 -60.73
N SER A 6 7.58 11.16 -60.04
CA SER A 6 8.93 10.72 -60.51
C SER A 6 9.70 11.38 -61.69
N ASN A 7 11.00 11.57 -61.40
CA ASN A 7 12.20 11.10 -62.14
C ASN A 7 13.06 12.07 -62.98
N ASN A 8 14.31 12.21 -62.50
CA ASN A 8 15.61 11.87 -63.11
C ASN A 8 16.10 12.50 -64.44
N GLY A 9 17.41 12.80 -64.46
CA GLY A 9 18.25 13.01 -65.66
C GLY A 9 19.18 14.21 -65.49
N VAL A 10 20.34 14.12 -64.83
CA VAL A 10 21.65 13.56 -65.26
C VAL A 10 22.26 14.24 -66.51
N VAL A 11 23.55 14.63 -66.35
CA VAL A 11 24.68 14.62 -67.32
C VAL A 11 25.23 15.99 -67.77
N ASN A 12 26.38 16.36 -67.16
CA ASN A 12 27.70 16.78 -67.70
C ASN A 12 27.78 17.85 -68.83
N ALA A 13 28.84 18.63 -68.99
CA ALA A 13 30.08 18.96 -68.28
C ALA A 13 30.79 20.04 -69.12
N GLN A 14 31.68 20.84 -68.51
CA GLN A 14 33.06 21.16 -68.95
C GLN A 14 33.57 22.42 -68.19
N VAL A 15 34.61 22.31 -67.33
CA VAL A 15 36.08 22.39 -67.61
C VAL A 15 36.50 23.86 -67.81
N ASN A 16 37.44 24.51 -67.12
CA ASN A 16 38.77 24.22 -66.52
C ASN A 16 39.10 25.40 -65.54
N SER A 17 40.04 25.44 -64.58
CA SER A 17 41.45 24.98 -64.54
C SER A 17 42.09 25.10 -63.13
N ASN A 18 43.08 24.21 -62.87
CA ASN A 18 44.25 24.28 -61.94
C ASN A 18 43.99 24.01 -60.43
N ALA A 19 44.26 22.84 -59.80
CA ALA A 19 45.35 21.82 -59.85
C ALA A 19 46.71 22.36 -59.34
N ALA A 20 47.51 21.70 -58.49
CA ALA A 20 47.55 20.38 -57.81
C ALA A 20 48.64 20.48 -56.70
N PHE A 21 48.73 19.66 -55.64
CA PHE A 21 49.25 18.29 -55.67
C PHE A 21 49.04 17.52 -54.35
N THR A 22 48.87 16.21 -54.52
CA THR A 22 48.49 15.03 -53.69
C THR A 22 49.69 14.43 -52.88
N PRO A 23 49.61 13.32 -52.06
CA PRO A 23 48.91 12.03 -52.31
C PRO A 23 48.34 11.24 -51.09
N MET A 24 47.87 10.04 -51.40
CA MET A 24 46.98 9.10 -50.69
C MET A 24 47.66 7.97 -49.83
N LEU A 25 46.89 7.48 -48.82
CA LEU A 25 46.75 6.10 -48.25
C LEU A 25 47.95 5.45 -47.48
N PRO A 26 47.78 4.39 -46.63
CA PRO A 26 46.62 3.72 -46.01
C PRO A 26 46.72 3.47 -44.46
N SER A 27 45.73 2.76 -43.90
CA SER A 27 45.50 2.29 -42.52
C SER A 27 46.70 1.83 -41.65
N THR A 28 46.74 2.24 -40.36
CA THR A 28 47.15 1.41 -39.20
C THR A 28 46.86 2.11 -37.86
N GLN A 29 46.60 1.30 -36.83
CA GLN A 29 46.26 1.65 -35.45
C GLN A 29 47.24 2.64 -34.80
N GLN A 30 46.74 3.64 -34.06
CA GLN A 30 47.45 4.21 -32.91
C GLN A 30 46.51 4.96 -31.94
N GLN A 31 46.64 4.58 -30.67
CA GLN A 31 45.92 5.06 -29.50
C GLN A 31 46.01 6.60 -29.36
N LYS A 32 44.87 7.29 -29.33
CA LYS A 32 44.81 8.67 -28.81
C LYS A 32 44.63 8.62 -27.30
N ARG A 33 45.73 8.91 -26.59
CA ARG A 33 45.76 9.26 -25.17
C ARG A 33 44.69 10.32 -24.88
N ALA A 34 43.73 9.98 -24.01
CA ALA A 34 42.85 10.95 -23.40
C ALA A 34 43.69 11.91 -22.54
N SER A 35 43.66 13.19 -22.89
CA SER A 35 44.19 14.25 -22.05
C SER A 35 43.34 14.35 -20.78
N ASN A 36 43.91 13.92 -19.65
CA ASN A 36 43.37 14.13 -18.31
C ASN A 36 43.35 15.63 -18.01
N ALA A 37 42.22 16.28 -18.27
CA ALA A 37 41.84 17.47 -17.53
C ALA A 37 41.36 17.01 -16.13
N PRO A 38 41.74 17.68 -15.02
CA PRO A 38 41.21 17.34 -13.71
C PRO A 38 39.69 17.52 -13.75
N LYS A 39 38.94 16.43 -13.54
CA LYS A 39 37.53 16.53 -13.19
C LYS A 39 37.44 17.42 -11.95
N THR A 40 36.71 18.53 -12.03
CA THR A 40 36.27 19.27 -10.85
C THR A 40 35.80 18.27 -9.79
N PRO A 41 36.23 18.38 -8.53
CA PRO A 41 35.81 17.44 -7.49
C PRO A 41 34.28 17.44 -7.45
N SER A 42 33.67 16.26 -7.64
CA SER A 42 32.22 16.11 -7.47
C SER A 42 31.88 16.61 -6.08
N ALA A 43 30.96 17.57 -5.97
CA ALA A 43 30.51 18.08 -4.69
C ALA A 43 30.18 16.91 -3.73
N VAL A 44 30.70 16.99 -2.51
CA VAL A 44 30.49 15.99 -1.44
C VAL A 44 28.99 15.71 -1.30
N LYS A 45 28.61 14.42 -1.28
CA LYS A 45 27.22 14.01 -1.11
C LYS A 45 26.83 14.00 0.35
N ASN A 46 25.59 14.40 0.61
CA ASN A 46 25.00 14.41 1.94
C ASN A 46 24.20 13.11 2.15
N VAL A 47 24.55 12.36 3.18
CA VAL A 47 23.93 11.07 3.52
C VAL A 47 23.26 11.17 4.89
N LEU A 48 22.03 10.68 4.98
CA LEU A 48 21.33 10.50 6.24
C LEU A 48 21.05 9.03 6.47
N ILE A 49 21.57 8.47 7.56
CA ILE A 49 21.27 7.12 8.01
C ILE A 49 20.16 7.20 9.05
N THR A 50 19.06 6.51 8.84
CA THR A 50 17.99 6.37 9.82
C THR A 50 17.94 4.96 10.36
N CYS A 51 17.80 4.83 11.68
CA CYS A 51 17.69 3.55 12.36
C CYS A 51 16.90 3.70 13.67
N HIS A 52 16.54 2.57 14.27
CA HIS A 52 16.10 2.56 15.67
C HIS A 52 17.34 2.56 16.59
N THR A 53 17.27 3.09 17.80
CA THR A 53 18.43 3.20 18.73
C THR A 53 19.09 1.83 19.00
N ASN A 54 18.33 0.73 18.99
CA ASN A 54 18.90 -0.62 19.13
C ASN A 54 19.78 -1.09 17.95
N GLN A 55 19.83 -0.35 16.84
CA GLN A 55 20.71 -0.59 15.69
C GLN A 55 21.76 0.51 15.53
N GLN A 56 21.90 1.41 16.51
CA GLN A 56 22.78 2.57 16.41
C GLN A 56 24.25 2.20 16.14
N ASN A 57 24.75 1.11 16.73
CA ASN A 57 26.12 0.64 16.48
C ASN A 57 26.36 0.32 14.98
N ILE A 58 25.38 -0.30 14.31
CA ILE A 58 25.47 -0.57 12.86
C ILE A 58 25.49 0.74 12.07
N ALA A 59 24.65 1.71 12.45
CA ALA A 59 24.63 3.03 11.83
C ALA A 59 25.95 3.79 12.01
N GLU A 60 26.59 3.72 13.19
CA GLU A 60 27.89 4.34 13.48
C GLU A 60 29.05 3.68 12.73
N GLN A 61 28.99 2.37 12.50
CA GLN A 61 29.96 1.68 11.62
C GLN A 61 29.80 2.14 10.17
N LEU A 62 28.57 2.18 9.66
CA LEU A 62 28.27 2.70 8.31
C LEU A 62 28.71 4.15 8.16
N GLN A 63 28.41 5.00 9.14
CA GLN A 63 28.78 6.41 9.14
C GLN A 63 30.31 6.56 9.03
N ARG A 64 31.09 5.85 9.86
CA ARG A 64 32.55 5.89 9.80
C ARG A 64 33.08 5.44 8.43
N GLY A 65 32.54 4.35 7.90
CA GLY A 65 32.92 3.86 6.56
C GLY A 65 32.64 4.89 5.47
N LEU A 66 31.44 5.46 5.43
CA LEU A 66 31.05 6.44 4.42
C LEU A 66 31.82 7.78 4.55
N VAL A 67 32.12 8.22 5.77
CA VAL A 67 32.96 9.42 6.00
C VAL A 67 34.38 9.19 5.46
N ASN A 68 34.94 7.99 5.64
CA ASN A 68 36.24 7.64 5.05
C ASN A 68 36.22 7.65 3.50
N HIS A 69 35.06 7.42 2.89
CA HIS A 69 34.82 7.55 1.44
C HIS A 69 34.38 8.96 1.02
N ASN A 70 34.66 9.98 1.86
CA ASN A 70 34.45 11.40 1.58
C ASN A 70 32.96 11.81 1.38
N PHE A 71 32.07 11.25 2.20
CA PHE A 71 30.67 11.67 2.32
C PHE A 71 30.40 12.38 3.65
N THR A 72 29.50 13.37 3.64
CA THR A 72 28.99 13.97 4.88
C THR A 72 27.82 13.14 5.37
N CYS A 73 27.91 12.57 6.57
CA CYS A 73 26.94 11.59 7.05
C CYS A 73 26.44 11.92 8.46
N TYR A 74 25.11 11.94 8.64
CA TYR A 74 24.46 12.06 9.95
C TYR A 74 23.57 10.85 10.24
N ILE A 75 23.31 10.61 11.52
CA ILE A 75 22.41 9.56 12.00
C ILE A 75 21.15 10.21 12.58
N LEU A 76 19.98 9.66 12.24
CA LEU A 76 18.69 10.05 12.78
C LEU A 76 18.01 8.82 13.39
N THR A 77 17.68 8.90 14.67
CA THR A 77 16.96 7.87 15.42
C THR A 77 15.55 8.33 15.78
N GLU A 78 14.78 7.47 16.44
CA GLU A 78 13.51 7.85 17.06
C GLU A 78 13.65 8.84 18.21
N THR A 79 14.84 8.96 18.79
CA THR A 79 15.14 9.83 19.94
C THR A 79 15.87 11.11 19.56
N THR A 80 16.61 11.12 18.44
CA THR A 80 17.49 12.23 18.06
C THR A 80 17.44 12.53 16.54
N PRO A 81 17.29 13.80 16.14
CA PRO A 81 16.92 14.95 16.97
C PRO A 81 15.51 14.83 17.55
N GLN A 82 15.28 15.51 18.67
CA GLN A 82 13.94 15.66 19.26
C GLN A 82 13.14 16.73 18.51
N SER A 83 13.82 17.83 18.14
CA SER A 83 13.21 18.95 17.44
C SER A 83 12.62 18.54 16.11
N ILE A 84 11.36 18.90 15.90
CA ILE A 84 10.64 18.55 14.69
C ILE A 84 11.20 19.24 13.44
N VAL A 85 11.67 20.47 13.63
CA VAL A 85 12.30 21.29 12.59
C VAL A 85 13.64 20.66 12.23
N ALA A 86 14.43 20.25 13.21
CA ALA A 86 15.71 19.61 12.97
C ALA A 86 15.55 18.29 12.20
N ARG A 87 14.56 17.46 12.57
CA ARG A 87 14.24 16.21 11.85
C ARG A 87 13.87 16.49 10.40
N ALA A 88 12.94 17.43 10.16
CA ALA A 88 12.51 17.77 8.81
C ALA A 88 13.66 18.32 7.97
N ASN A 89 14.48 19.20 8.55
CA ASN A 89 15.62 19.78 7.87
C ASN A 89 16.66 18.71 7.49
N LEU A 90 17.04 17.79 8.39
CA LEU A 90 17.99 16.71 8.09
C LEU A 90 17.53 15.86 6.91
N ILE A 91 16.25 15.50 6.88
CA ILE A 91 15.69 14.71 5.78
C ILE A 91 15.73 15.51 4.48
N ARG A 92 15.34 16.80 4.50
CA ARG A 92 15.41 17.69 3.34
C ARG A 92 16.84 17.99 2.89
N TRP A 93 17.81 17.96 3.79
CA TRP A 93 19.24 18.21 3.54
C TRP A 93 19.95 17.06 2.83
N CYS A 94 19.59 15.81 3.10
CA CYS A 94 20.31 14.68 2.51
C CYS A 94 20.02 14.48 1.01
N ASP A 95 21.01 14.04 0.25
CA ASP A 95 20.87 13.57 -1.12
C ASP A 95 20.38 12.12 -1.13
N VAL A 96 20.97 11.31 -0.25
CA VAL A 96 20.69 9.87 -0.10
C VAL A 96 20.22 9.58 1.32
N PHE A 97 19.12 8.83 1.42
CA PHE A 97 18.49 8.42 2.66
C PHE A 97 18.65 6.91 2.84
N ILE A 98 19.46 6.49 3.80
CA ILE A 98 19.70 5.07 4.11
C ILE A 98 18.81 4.67 5.28
N VAL A 99 17.94 3.68 5.10
CA VAL A 99 17.12 3.12 6.17
C VAL A 99 17.64 1.75 6.61
N LEU A 100 17.93 1.61 7.90
CA LEU A 100 18.21 0.33 8.55
C LEU A 100 16.89 -0.31 8.96
N ILE A 101 16.45 -1.29 8.20
CA ILE A 101 15.17 -1.98 8.33
C ILE A 101 15.30 -3.08 9.40
N SER A 102 14.54 -2.91 10.47
CA SER A 102 14.41 -3.86 11.58
C SER A 102 12.97 -3.88 12.10
N ARG A 103 12.60 -4.90 12.88
CA ARG A 103 11.28 -4.95 13.52
C ARG A 103 11.03 -3.70 14.37
N SER A 104 12.03 -3.30 15.16
CA SER A 104 11.93 -2.11 16.03
C SER A 104 11.74 -0.81 15.26
N TYR A 105 12.38 -0.65 14.10
CA TYR A 105 12.16 0.52 13.24
C TYR A 105 10.70 0.62 12.83
N GLN A 106 10.13 -0.48 12.34
CA GLN A 106 8.77 -0.50 11.82
C GLN A 106 7.70 -0.27 12.89
N GLN A 107 7.96 -0.75 14.11
CA GLN A 107 7.05 -0.60 15.25
C GLN A 107 7.14 0.79 15.92
N THR A 108 8.10 1.62 15.51
CA THR A 108 8.37 2.90 16.17
C THR A 108 7.80 4.07 15.38
N PHE A 109 6.86 4.80 16.01
CA PHE A 109 6.15 5.93 15.40
C PHE A 109 7.07 6.95 14.71
N PHE A 110 8.10 7.45 15.40
CA PHE A 110 9.00 8.47 14.84
C PHE A 110 9.88 7.94 13.69
N CYS A 111 10.22 6.65 13.69
CA CYS A 111 10.91 6.03 12.56
C CYS A 111 9.98 5.98 11.34
N MET A 112 8.74 5.53 11.52
CA MET A 112 7.74 5.48 10.45
C MET A 112 7.39 6.87 9.90
N GLU A 113 7.25 7.89 10.75
CA GLU A 113 7.10 9.29 10.35
C GLU A 113 8.27 9.76 9.45
N THR A 114 9.50 9.43 9.84
CA THR A 114 10.73 9.81 9.13
C THR A 114 10.76 9.24 7.71
N ILE A 115 10.51 7.94 7.55
CA ILE A 115 10.54 7.30 6.23
C ILE A 115 9.37 7.75 5.34
N ASN A 116 8.18 7.97 5.91
CA ASN A 116 7.04 8.52 5.17
C ASN A 116 7.38 9.92 4.65
N TYR A 117 7.99 10.77 5.46
CA TYR A 117 8.39 12.10 5.01
C TYR A 117 9.50 12.04 3.96
N ALA A 118 10.48 11.16 4.11
CA ALA A 118 11.53 10.94 3.12
C ALA A 118 10.95 10.53 1.75
N LYS A 119 9.91 9.69 1.74
CA LYS A 119 9.15 9.36 0.53
C LYS A 119 8.44 10.59 -0.04
N ASP A 120 7.73 11.35 0.77
CA ASP A 120 6.91 12.48 0.31
C ASP A 120 7.76 13.63 -0.27
N VAL A 121 8.96 13.87 0.28
CA VAL A 121 9.96 14.79 -0.30
C VAL A 121 10.88 14.12 -1.33
N ARG A 122 10.53 12.90 -1.77
CA ARG A 122 11.13 12.12 -2.86
C ARG A 122 12.63 11.89 -2.70
N LYS A 123 13.10 11.43 -1.54
CA LYS A 123 14.52 11.11 -1.30
C LYS A 123 14.95 9.85 -2.04
N SER A 124 16.24 9.77 -2.36
CA SER A 124 16.82 8.56 -2.96
C SER A 124 17.08 7.57 -1.83
N ILE A 125 16.24 6.54 -1.72
CA ILE A 125 16.23 5.63 -0.57
C ILE A 125 17.09 4.41 -0.84
N ILE A 126 18.02 4.10 0.07
CA ILE A 126 18.71 2.80 0.14
C ILE A 126 18.15 2.03 1.34
N ALA A 127 17.72 0.80 1.09
CA ALA A 127 17.13 -0.08 2.11
C ALA A 127 18.15 -1.14 2.54
N ILE A 128 18.49 -1.19 3.83
CA ILE A 128 19.40 -2.20 4.39
C ILE A 128 18.62 -3.02 5.43
N LEU A 129 18.35 -4.28 5.11
CA LEU A 129 17.74 -5.22 6.05
C LEU A 129 18.79 -5.72 7.04
N THR A 130 18.61 -5.41 8.32
CA THR A 130 19.55 -5.81 9.37
C THR A 130 19.15 -7.12 10.05
N GLU A 131 17.90 -7.53 9.93
CA GLU A 131 17.37 -8.77 10.52
C GLU A 131 17.00 -9.75 9.40
N SER A 132 17.74 -10.86 9.26
CA SER A 132 17.55 -11.82 8.16
C SER A 132 16.21 -12.55 8.21
N ASN A 133 15.54 -12.58 9.36
CA ASN A 133 14.24 -13.20 9.59
C ASN A 133 13.08 -12.19 9.63
N PHE A 134 13.35 -10.93 9.31
CA PHE A 134 12.33 -9.89 9.28
C PHE A 134 11.95 -9.54 7.84
N GLN A 135 10.65 -9.47 7.59
CA GLN A 135 10.11 -8.98 6.32
C GLN A 135 9.37 -7.67 6.57
N PRO A 136 9.82 -6.54 6.00
CA PRO A 136 9.11 -5.29 6.17
C PRO A 136 7.75 -5.35 5.47
N TYR A 137 6.74 -4.81 6.15
CA TYR A 137 5.36 -4.72 5.68
C TYR A 137 4.87 -3.27 5.77
N GLY A 138 3.65 -3.03 5.34
CA GLY A 138 3.02 -1.73 5.42
C GLY A 138 3.81 -0.68 4.64
N ALA A 139 3.78 0.55 5.13
CA ALA A 139 4.50 1.67 4.54
C ALA A 139 6.01 1.41 4.44
N LEU A 140 6.63 0.76 5.43
CA LEU A 140 8.08 0.48 5.40
C LEU A 140 8.41 -0.50 4.27
N GLY A 141 7.62 -1.57 4.14
CA GLY A 141 7.77 -2.56 3.07
C GLY A 141 7.59 -1.95 1.69
N ALA A 142 6.53 -1.16 1.50
CA ALA A 142 6.20 -0.51 0.24
C ALA A 142 7.26 0.53 -0.17
N ILE A 143 7.65 1.42 0.74
CA ILE A 143 8.69 2.43 0.46
C ILE A 143 10.03 1.74 0.17
N SER A 144 10.40 0.71 0.94
CA SER A 144 11.63 -0.05 0.72
C SER A 144 11.63 -0.85 -0.58
N ALA A 145 10.47 -1.17 -1.16
CA ALA A 145 10.38 -1.78 -2.49
C ALA A 145 10.75 -0.81 -3.62
N THR A 146 10.67 0.50 -3.35
CA THR A 146 11.06 1.56 -4.29
C THR A 146 12.51 2.02 -4.12
N ALA A 147 13.22 1.46 -3.14
CA ALA A 147 14.61 1.81 -2.87
C ALA A 147 15.48 1.62 -4.12
N ILE A 148 16.40 2.56 -4.36
CA ILE A 148 17.36 2.50 -5.47
C ILE A 148 18.32 1.32 -5.31
N ARG A 149 18.53 0.87 -4.07
CA ARG A 149 19.28 -0.33 -3.74
C ARG A 149 18.70 -0.96 -2.48
N SER A 150 18.62 -2.29 -2.46
CA SER A 150 18.28 -3.08 -1.28
C SER A 150 19.42 -4.04 -0.97
N MET A 151 19.81 -4.14 0.31
CA MET A 151 20.88 -5.01 0.79
C MET A 151 20.42 -5.77 2.04
N ILE A 152 21.01 -6.94 2.30
CA ILE A 152 20.78 -7.73 3.51
C ILE A 152 22.12 -7.87 4.22
N LEU A 153 22.19 -7.50 5.50
CA LEU A 153 23.39 -7.70 6.30
C LEU A 153 23.40 -9.13 6.85
N THR A 154 24.44 -9.89 6.49
CA THR A 154 24.73 -11.18 7.11
C THR A 154 25.54 -10.95 8.37
N ASN A 155 25.07 -11.46 9.53
CA ASN A 155 25.73 -11.40 10.84
C ASN A 155 25.88 -10.00 11.48
N ASN A 156 25.05 -9.03 11.09
CA ASN A 156 25.05 -7.66 11.66
C ASN A 156 26.39 -6.91 11.58
N ALA A 157 27.33 -7.39 10.77
CA ALA A 157 28.65 -6.77 10.59
C ALA A 157 28.67 -6.00 9.28
N ILE A 158 29.23 -4.79 9.32
CA ILE A 158 29.48 -3.97 8.13
C ILE A 158 30.86 -4.33 7.59
N SER A 159 30.90 -4.97 6.41
CA SER A 159 32.15 -5.23 5.69
C SER A 159 32.55 -4.05 4.80
N GLU A 160 33.83 -3.97 4.44
CA GLU A 160 34.32 -2.95 3.49
C GLU A 160 33.67 -3.10 2.10
N ASP A 161 33.27 -4.32 1.72
CA ASP A 161 32.52 -4.57 0.49
C ASP A 161 31.16 -3.88 0.48
N VAL A 162 30.44 -3.92 1.62
CA VAL A 162 29.16 -3.22 1.79
C VAL A 162 29.38 -1.71 1.68
N ILE A 163 30.42 -1.17 2.33
CA ILE A 163 30.75 0.26 2.24
C ILE A 163 31.11 0.66 0.81
N THR A 164 31.90 -0.14 0.11
CA THR A 164 32.31 0.12 -1.28
C THR A 164 31.12 0.10 -2.22
N GLU A 165 30.22 -0.87 -2.07
CA GLU A 165 28.99 -0.95 -2.84
C GLU A 165 28.09 0.27 -2.60
N LEU A 166 27.87 0.64 -1.34
CA LEU A 166 27.10 1.83 -0.97
C LEU A 166 27.72 3.09 -1.56
N SER A 167 29.04 3.24 -1.44
CA SER A 167 29.78 4.40 -1.96
C SER A 167 29.62 4.54 -3.48
N ASN A 168 29.66 3.43 -4.21
CA ASN A 168 29.41 3.41 -5.65
C ASN A 168 27.97 3.86 -5.98
N VAL A 169 26.97 3.30 -5.29
CA VAL A 169 25.56 3.66 -5.49
C VAL A 169 25.33 5.14 -5.17
N ILE A 170 25.81 5.63 -4.03
CA ILE A 170 25.68 7.03 -3.59
C ILE A 170 26.32 7.98 -4.60
N SER A 171 27.51 7.65 -5.11
CA SER A 171 28.24 8.47 -6.06
C SER A 171 27.51 8.66 -7.40
N THR A 172 26.72 7.67 -7.82
CA THR A 172 25.92 7.76 -9.07
C THR A 172 24.68 8.65 -8.94
N GLN A 173 24.26 8.99 -7.73
CA GLN A 173 23.06 9.80 -7.52
C GLN A 173 23.33 11.27 -7.87
N THR A 174 22.36 11.94 -8.48
CA THR A 174 22.44 13.39 -8.71
C THR A 174 22.24 14.14 -7.39
N ASN A 175 22.99 15.22 -7.16
CA ASN A 175 22.68 16.14 -6.05
C ASN A 175 21.27 16.65 -6.25
N LYS A 176 20.43 16.53 -5.23
CA LYS A 176 19.12 17.18 -5.29
C LYS A 176 19.36 18.66 -5.04
N LYS A 177 18.71 19.52 -5.83
CA LYS A 177 18.64 20.93 -5.45
C LYS A 177 17.98 20.98 -4.09
N ASN A 178 18.71 21.43 -3.07
CA ASN A 178 18.14 21.63 -1.75
C ASN A 178 16.90 22.51 -1.89
N SER A 179 15.82 22.10 -1.23
CA SER A 179 14.62 22.92 -1.10
C SER A 179 14.99 24.29 -0.51
N LYS A 180 14.18 25.31 -0.77
CA LYS A 180 14.41 26.64 -0.17
C LYS A 180 14.51 26.50 1.36
N ASN A 181 15.42 27.24 1.99
CA ASN A 181 15.59 27.33 3.45
C ASN A 181 16.06 26.04 4.15
N VAL A 182 16.80 25.16 3.49
CA VAL A 182 17.51 24.06 4.17
C VAL A 182 18.78 24.61 4.83
N VAL A 183 18.89 24.42 6.14
CA VAL A 183 20.01 24.84 6.98
C VAL A 183 21.05 23.73 7.07
N ASP A 184 22.32 24.11 7.21
CA ASP A 184 23.41 23.18 7.49
C ASP A 184 23.17 22.47 8.85
N PRO A 185 23.21 21.13 8.92
CA PRO A 185 23.05 20.37 10.16
C PRO A 185 23.87 20.91 11.35
N GLU A 186 25.08 21.41 11.12
CA GLU A 186 25.94 21.95 12.20
C GLU A 186 25.37 23.22 12.86
N LYS A 187 24.42 23.90 12.21
CA LYS A 187 23.83 25.17 12.67
C LYS A 187 22.42 25.00 13.23
N ILE A 188 21.97 23.76 13.42
CA ILE A 188 20.61 23.44 13.85
C ILE A 188 20.59 23.14 15.34
N GLU A 189 19.54 23.58 16.03
CA GLU A 189 19.25 23.17 17.38
C GLU A 189 18.52 21.81 17.37
N TYR A 190 19.19 20.79 17.91
CA TYR A 190 18.70 19.40 17.90
C TYR A 190 17.70 19.10 19.03
N ASN A 191 17.76 19.89 20.11
CA ASN A 191 16.86 19.80 21.24
C ASN A 191 15.62 20.66 20.99
N ASN A 192 14.52 20.29 21.62
CA ASN A 192 13.39 21.20 21.72
C ASN A 192 13.85 22.35 22.62
N ASN A 193 14.02 23.55 22.06
CA ASN A 193 13.83 24.71 22.90
C ASN A 193 12.40 24.59 23.41
N ASN A 194 12.21 24.58 24.72
CA ASN A 194 10.90 24.75 25.31
C ASN A 194 10.42 26.17 24.93
N ASP A 195 10.05 26.39 23.67
CA ASP A 195 9.10 27.43 23.33
C ASP A 195 7.96 27.22 24.31
N ASP A 196 7.59 28.26 25.07
CA ASP A 196 6.60 28.20 26.15
C ASP A 196 5.31 27.58 25.63
N PHE A 197 5.19 26.25 25.67
CA PHE A 197 3.97 25.56 25.31
C PHE A 197 2.98 25.87 26.42
N ILE A 198 2.10 26.82 26.13
CA ILE A 198 1.00 27.19 27.00
C ILE A 198 -0.15 26.25 26.69
N ASP A 199 -0.49 25.40 27.64
CA ASP A 199 -1.65 24.53 27.53
C ASP A 199 -2.90 25.23 28.08
N GLY A 200 -4.03 25.03 27.41
CA GLY A 200 -5.30 25.48 27.97
C GLY A 200 -5.75 24.63 29.16
N ILE A 201 -6.82 25.05 29.84
CA ILE A 201 -7.36 24.36 31.02
C ILE A 201 -8.62 23.53 30.70
N ASN A 202 -9.38 23.94 29.70
CA ASN A 202 -10.66 23.33 29.35
C ASN A 202 -10.46 21.99 28.64
N GLN A 203 -11.41 21.08 28.82
CA GLN A 203 -11.41 19.77 28.18
C GLN A 203 -12.40 19.74 27.03
N CYS A 204 -12.01 19.09 25.94
CA CYS A 204 -12.87 18.71 24.83
C CYS A 204 -12.45 17.32 24.34
N THR A 205 -13.29 16.65 23.55
CA THR A 205 -12.90 15.38 22.91
C THR A 205 -12.14 15.66 21.61
N ILE A 206 -12.67 16.58 20.79
CA ILE A 206 -12.10 16.98 19.51
C ILE A 206 -11.60 18.41 19.65
N LEU A 207 -10.31 18.66 19.41
CA LEU A 207 -9.74 20.01 19.43
C LEU A 207 -9.46 20.48 18.00
N ILE A 208 -10.22 21.45 17.52
CA ILE A 208 -9.97 22.12 16.24
C ILE A 208 -9.06 23.33 16.50
N CYS A 209 -7.90 23.35 15.85
CA CYS A 209 -6.95 24.46 15.94
C CYS A 209 -6.76 25.13 14.58
N THR A 210 -6.76 26.45 14.56
CA THR A 210 -6.58 27.25 13.35
C THR A 210 -5.75 28.50 13.64
N VAL A 211 -5.53 29.31 12.61
CA VAL A 211 -4.96 30.67 12.65
C VAL A 211 -5.85 31.58 11.80
N ASP A 212 -5.56 32.87 11.75
CA ASP A 212 -6.43 33.87 11.12
C ASP A 212 -6.80 33.55 9.66
N ASP A 213 -5.85 33.16 8.80
CA ASP A 213 -6.13 32.80 7.40
C ASP A 213 -6.86 31.46 7.19
N GLY A 214 -6.88 30.59 8.21
CA GLY A 214 -7.63 29.33 8.23
C GLY A 214 -8.98 29.42 8.95
N SER A 215 -9.23 30.53 9.66
CA SER A 215 -10.30 30.66 10.65
C SER A 215 -11.71 30.41 10.10
N THR A 216 -11.95 30.82 8.85
CA THR A 216 -13.26 30.62 8.19
C THR A 216 -13.54 29.14 7.94
N VAL A 217 -12.54 28.38 7.48
CA VAL A 217 -12.65 26.92 7.30
C VAL A 217 -12.76 26.24 8.65
N GLY A 218 -11.97 26.66 9.65
CA GLY A 218 -12.05 26.11 11.00
C GLY A 218 -13.43 26.30 11.62
N LYS A 219 -14.04 27.48 11.44
CA LYS A 219 -15.40 27.75 11.91
C LYS A 219 -16.44 26.89 11.20
N LEU A 220 -16.28 26.69 9.89
CA LEU A 220 -17.14 25.80 9.10
C LEU A 220 -17.12 24.35 9.64
N VAL A 221 -15.94 23.80 9.93
CA VAL A 221 -15.79 22.44 10.50
C VAL A 221 -16.38 22.38 11.91
N TYR A 222 -16.10 23.40 12.74
CA TYR A 222 -16.64 23.48 14.11
C TYR A 222 -18.17 23.49 14.12
N ASP A 223 -18.81 24.34 13.30
CA ASP A 223 -20.27 24.47 13.26
C ASP A 223 -20.93 23.17 12.79
N ASP A 224 -20.33 22.46 11.82
CA ASP A 224 -20.81 21.16 11.37
C ASP A 224 -20.77 20.12 12.51
N PHE A 225 -19.64 20.01 13.20
CA PHE A 225 -19.46 19.02 14.27
C PHE A 225 -20.35 19.30 15.48
N VAL A 226 -20.51 20.57 15.87
CA VAL A 226 -21.44 20.97 16.94
C VAL A 226 -22.88 20.64 16.57
N THR A 227 -23.29 20.86 15.31
CA THR A 227 -24.63 20.50 14.81
C THR A 227 -24.89 18.99 14.89
N LYS A 228 -23.84 18.16 14.94
CA LYS A 228 -23.91 16.71 15.15
C LYS A 228 -23.75 16.28 16.61
N ASN A 229 -23.83 17.21 17.56
CA ASN A 229 -23.70 16.98 19.00
C ASN A 229 -22.34 16.38 19.42
N LEU A 230 -21.27 16.69 18.70
CA LEU A 230 -19.91 16.28 19.08
C LEU A 230 -19.32 17.23 20.14
N ASN A 231 -18.49 16.71 21.04
CA ASN A 231 -17.77 17.52 22.04
C ASN A 231 -16.51 18.15 21.43
N VAL A 232 -16.64 19.39 20.95
CA VAL A 232 -15.61 20.08 20.19
C VAL A 232 -15.12 21.35 20.90
N GLY A 233 -13.80 21.45 21.06
CA GLY A 233 -13.10 22.70 21.38
C GLY A 233 -12.61 23.38 20.10
N PHE A 234 -12.60 24.70 20.08
CA PHE A 234 -12.15 25.51 18.95
C PHE A 234 -11.17 26.58 19.40
N GLU A 235 -9.96 26.55 18.84
CA GLU A 235 -8.86 27.46 19.18
C GLU A 235 -8.30 28.15 17.95
N ASN A 236 -8.07 29.45 18.07
CA ASN A 236 -7.27 30.22 17.11
C ASN A 236 -5.94 30.56 17.78
N LEU A 237 -4.87 29.90 17.32
CA LEU A 237 -3.53 29.96 17.87
C LEU A 237 -2.74 31.22 17.45
N SER A 238 -3.33 32.09 16.63
CA SER A 238 -2.84 33.47 16.45
C SER A 238 -2.99 34.29 17.73
N LYS A 239 -3.76 33.81 18.71
CA LYS A 239 -3.97 34.42 20.03
C LYS A 239 -3.09 33.73 21.07
N ALA A 240 -2.46 34.50 21.95
CA ALA A 240 -1.48 34.01 22.93
C ALA A 240 -2.07 33.31 24.18
N ASP A 241 -3.38 33.02 24.21
CA ASP A 241 -4.07 32.48 25.39
C ASP A 241 -5.02 31.33 24.99
N PRO A 242 -4.49 30.11 24.77
CA PRO A 242 -5.30 28.95 24.42
C PRO A 242 -6.16 28.51 25.61
N LYS A 243 -7.46 28.29 25.39
CA LYS A 243 -8.41 27.92 26.45
C LYS A 243 -8.53 26.41 26.63
N PHE A 244 -8.47 25.66 25.53
CA PHE A 244 -8.58 24.20 25.51
C PHE A 244 -7.21 23.53 25.62
N SER A 245 -7.15 22.47 26.44
CA SER A 245 -5.95 21.68 26.64
C SER A 245 -5.76 20.70 25.48
N VAL A 246 -4.57 20.72 24.89
CA VAL A 246 -4.11 19.68 23.97
C VAL A 246 -3.95 18.38 24.75
N ARG A 247 -3.39 18.41 25.96
CA ARG A 247 -3.16 17.21 26.78
C ARG A 247 -4.44 16.45 27.06
N LYS A 248 -5.56 17.14 27.26
CA LYS A 248 -6.86 16.55 27.60
C LYS A 248 -7.74 16.17 26.39
N CYS A 249 -7.41 16.60 25.17
CA CYS A 249 -8.19 16.21 23.99
C CYS A 249 -7.90 14.77 23.54
N THR A 250 -8.83 14.15 22.83
CA THR A 250 -8.62 12.81 22.24
C THR A 250 -8.07 12.92 20.83
N VAL A 251 -8.62 13.80 20.00
CA VAL A 251 -8.23 14.00 18.60
C VAL A 251 -7.89 15.46 18.35
N PHE A 252 -6.83 15.68 17.56
CA PHE A 252 -6.39 17.00 17.14
C PHE A 252 -6.70 17.23 15.66
N VAL A 253 -7.45 18.29 15.35
CA VAL A 253 -7.91 18.64 14.00
C VAL A 253 -7.32 20.00 13.59
N PRO A 254 -6.12 20.03 13.02
CA PRO A 254 -5.48 21.27 12.63
C PRO A 254 -5.97 21.74 11.25
N ILE A 255 -6.33 23.01 11.17
CA ILE A 255 -6.70 23.70 9.94
C ILE A 255 -5.44 24.35 9.37
N LEU A 256 -4.84 23.67 8.39
CA LEU A 256 -3.54 23.97 7.84
C LEU A 256 -3.60 25.06 6.77
N SER A 257 -2.68 26.01 6.89
CA SER A 257 -2.49 27.15 6.01
C SER A 257 -1.02 27.63 6.04
N PRO A 258 -0.61 28.54 5.13
CA PRO A 258 0.71 29.15 5.17
C PRO A 258 1.02 29.87 6.50
N GLN A 259 0.07 30.62 7.07
CA GLN A 259 0.30 31.27 8.37
C GLN A 259 0.43 30.24 9.51
N PHE A 260 -0.31 29.13 9.42
CA PHE A 260 -0.23 28.06 10.42
C PHE A 260 1.19 27.49 10.50
N GLU A 261 1.79 27.23 9.34
CA GLU A 261 3.17 26.70 9.23
C GLU A 261 4.24 27.67 9.75
N GLN A 262 3.99 28.98 9.65
CA GLN A 262 4.92 30.05 10.06
C GLN A 262 4.78 30.43 11.55
N THR A 263 3.72 30.00 12.23
CA THR A 263 3.42 30.40 13.60
C THR A 263 4.13 29.50 14.62
N SER A 264 4.93 30.07 15.52
CA SER A 264 5.68 29.33 16.54
C SER A 264 4.79 28.56 17.51
N ILE A 265 3.68 29.16 17.97
CA ILE A 265 2.70 28.51 18.86
C ILE A 265 2.12 27.25 18.21
N CYS A 266 1.82 27.31 16.91
CA CYS A 266 1.36 26.16 16.14
C CYS A 266 2.40 25.03 16.11
N ARG A 267 3.68 25.38 15.91
CA ARG A 267 4.80 24.42 15.96
C ARG A 267 4.89 23.75 17.33
N SER A 268 4.92 24.52 18.42
CA SER A 268 5.02 23.98 19.80
C SER A 268 3.81 23.11 20.15
N THR A 269 2.61 23.52 19.71
CA THR A 269 1.38 22.72 19.84
C THR A 269 1.53 21.38 19.14
N PHE A 270 2.02 21.36 17.89
CA PHE A 270 2.25 20.14 17.13
C PHE A 270 3.31 19.22 17.73
N GLU A 271 4.39 19.78 18.28
CA GLU A 271 5.39 19.00 19.00
C GLU A 271 4.78 18.27 20.20
N GLU A 272 3.92 18.96 20.96
CA GLU A 272 3.25 18.34 22.11
C GLU A 272 2.23 17.28 21.69
N VAL A 273 1.41 17.54 20.66
CA VAL A 273 0.49 16.57 20.05
C VAL A 273 1.24 15.31 19.62
N ARG A 274 2.38 15.48 18.92
CA ARG A 274 3.25 14.37 18.49
C ARG A 274 3.84 13.60 19.66
N ARG A 275 4.36 14.30 20.68
CA ARG A 275 4.96 13.68 21.87
C ARG A 275 3.93 12.82 22.62
N LEU A 276 2.68 13.28 22.67
CA LEU A 276 1.55 12.56 23.27
C LEU A 276 0.94 11.49 22.35
N ARG A 277 1.42 11.37 21.10
CA ARG A 277 0.90 10.44 20.07
C ARG A 277 -0.61 10.56 19.85
N LYS A 278 -1.11 11.79 19.90
CA LYS A 278 -2.53 12.05 19.64
C LYS A 278 -2.82 11.89 18.14
N PRO A 279 -3.94 11.26 17.76
CA PRO A 279 -4.39 11.24 16.38
C PRO A 279 -4.52 12.66 15.81
N ILE A 280 -3.93 12.88 14.63
CA ILE A 280 -3.98 14.14 13.90
C ILE A 280 -4.83 13.92 12.65
N VAL A 281 -5.92 14.69 12.50
CA VAL A 281 -6.77 14.68 11.29
C VAL A 281 -6.64 16.05 10.60
N PRO A 282 -5.67 16.21 9.70
CA PRO A 282 -5.35 17.51 9.09
C PRO A 282 -6.36 17.95 8.02
N VAL A 283 -6.74 19.23 8.06
CA VAL A 283 -7.59 19.88 7.05
C VAL A 283 -6.79 20.97 6.35
N ILE A 284 -6.57 20.85 5.05
CA ILE A 284 -5.87 21.88 4.25
C ILE A 284 -6.90 22.92 3.78
N ALA A 285 -6.78 24.15 4.30
CA ALA A 285 -7.70 25.25 4.03
C ALA A 285 -7.42 25.98 2.70
N ILE A 286 -6.18 25.95 2.21
CA ILE A 286 -5.76 26.78 1.07
C ILE A 286 -5.60 25.95 -0.21
N LYS A 287 -6.26 26.38 -1.29
CA LYS A 287 -6.15 25.74 -2.62
C LYS A 287 -4.70 25.82 -3.12
N ASN A 288 -4.23 24.73 -3.73
CA ASN A 288 -2.89 24.61 -4.33
C ASN A 288 -1.70 24.83 -3.39
N TRP A 289 -1.92 24.94 -2.08
CA TRP A 289 -0.85 24.95 -1.09
C TRP A 289 -0.52 23.53 -0.63
N LYS A 290 0.75 23.34 -0.28
CA LYS A 290 1.32 22.12 0.29
C LYS A 290 2.21 22.54 1.45
N SER A 291 2.08 21.84 2.56
CA SER A 291 3.01 21.99 3.67
C SER A 291 4.41 21.55 3.25
N GLU A 292 5.40 22.23 3.80
CA GLU A 292 6.80 21.88 3.70
C GLU A 292 7.38 21.67 5.11
N ASP A 293 8.68 21.41 5.17
CA ASP A 293 9.44 21.43 6.42
C ASP A 293 8.81 20.64 7.59
N TRP A 294 8.75 21.22 8.80
CA TRP A 294 8.24 20.54 9.99
C TRP A 294 6.78 20.10 9.87
N LEU A 295 5.93 20.89 9.20
CA LEU A 295 4.53 20.59 9.04
C LEU A 295 4.32 19.48 7.99
N GLY A 296 5.15 19.45 6.95
CA GLY A 296 5.18 18.36 5.99
C GLY A 296 5.58 17.04 6.65
N LEU A 297 6.51 17.07 7.60
CA LEU A 297 6.94 15.89 8.35
C LEU A 297 5.84 15.35 9.28
N THR A 298 5.09 16.21 9.97
CA THR A 298 4.07 15.79 10.94
C THR A 298 2.88 15.09 10.30
N ILE A 299 2.52 15.51 9.08
CA ILE A 299 1.39 14.96 8.35
C ILE A 299 1.82 13.97 7.26
N ALA A 300 3.11 13.59 7.21
CA ALA A 300 3.64 12.70 6.20
C ALA A 300 2.93 11.35 6.23
N GLY A 301 2.41 10.92 5.08
CA GLY A 301 1.59 9.73 4.96
C GLY A 301 0.19 9.80 5.61
N CYS A 302 -0.19 10.88 6.32
CA CYS A 302 -1.55 11.03 6.87
C CYS A 302 -2.57 11.28 5.75
N THR A 303 -3.77 10.73 5.90
CA THR A 303 -4.94 11.18 5.14
C THR A 303 -5.28 12.62 5.55
N PHE A 304 -5.44 13.51 4.57
CA PHE A 304 -5.79 14.92 4.81
C PHE A 304 -6.98 15.36 3.96
N PHE A 305 -7.77 16.30 4.48
CA PHE A 305 -8.99 16.80 3.83
C PHE A 305 -8.75 18.19 3.27
N ARG A 306 -8.90 18.37 1.95
CA ARG A 306 -8.84 19.69 1.32
C ARG A 306 -10.21 20.34 1.37
N ILE A 307 -10.40 21.30 2.26
CA ILE A 307 -11.65 22.06 2.42
C ILE A 307 -11.31 23.54 2.35
N SER A 308 -11.63 24.20 1.24
CA SER A 308 -11.30 25.62 1.03
C SER A 308 -12.43 26.58 1.34
N ASP A 309 -13.66 26.12 1.21
CA ASP A 309 -14.88 26.93 1.30
C ASP A 309 -16.09 25.99 1.47
N LYS A 310 -17.25 26.58 1.78
CA LYS A 310 -18.49 25.83 2.00
C LYS A 310 -18.94 25.03 0.79
N GLU A 311 -18.77 25.59 -0.41
CA GLU A 311 -19.13 24.89 -1.65
C GLU A 311 -18.27 23.64 -1.83
N ASN A 312 -16.96 23.76 -1.67
CA ASN A 312 -16.01 22.66 -1.74
C ASN A 312 -16.22 21.61 -0.64
N ALA A 313 -16.58 22.04 0.58
CA ALA A 313 -16.82 21.15 1.72
C ALA A 313 -18.00 20.21 1.47
N TYR A 314 -19.10 20.76 0.97
CA TYR A 314 -20.37 20.05 0.79
C TYR A 314 -20.66 19.65 -0.66
N LYS A 315 -19.76 19.97 -1.60
CA LYS A 315 -19.86 19.51 -2.99
C LYS A 315 -20.02 17.99 -2.97
N PRO A 316 -21.15 17.46 -3.48
CA PRO A 316 -21.37 16.03 -3.50
C PRO A 316 -20.22 15.35 -4.24
N PHE A 317 -19.60 14.40 -3.55
CA PHE A 317 -18.64 13.47 -4.11
C PHE A 317 -19.26 12.09 -3.95
N TYR A 318 -20.00 11.70 -4.98
CA TYR A 318 -20.85 10.53 -5.01
C TYR A 318 -22.01 10.58 -3.97
N ASP A 319 -21.89 9.94 -2.80
CA ASP A 319 -22.92 9.85 -1.73
C ASP A 319 -22.48 10.58 -0.46
N SER A 320 -21.27 11.07 -0.47
CA SER A 320 -20.67 11.79 0.63
C SER A 320 -20.25 13.16 0.12
N ASN A 321 -19.54 13.86 0.98
CA ASN A 321 -18.84 15.08 0.68
C ASN A 321 -17.65 15.17 1.64
N ARG A 322 -16.75 16.11 1.39
CA ARG A 322 -15.51 16.23 2.16
C ARG A 322 -15.75 16.47 3.65
N MET A 323 -16.82 17.18 4.00
CA MET A 323 -17.19 17.41 5.39
C MET A 323 -17.67 16.13 6.08
N THR A 324 -18.50 15.32 5.40
CA THR A 324 -18.95 14.03 5.92
C THR A 324 -17.79 13.06 6.10
N ASP A 325 -16.90 12.94 5.12
CA ASP A 325 -15.73 12.05 5.21
C ASP A 325 -14.78 12.49 6.35
N LEU A 326 -14.56 13.81 6.49
CA LEU A 326 -13.77 14.38 7.58
C LEU A 326 -14.37 14.01 8.95
N ARG A 327 -15.69 14.16 9.12
CA ARG A 327 -16.37 13.82 10.36
C ARG A 327 -16.22 12.35 10.73
N VAL A 328 -16.41 11.45 9.75
CA VAL A 328 -16.24 10.00 9.96
C VAL A 328 -14.81 9.67 10.39
N GLU A 329 -13.80 10.26 9.75
CA GLU A 329 -12.40 10.04 10.13
C GLU A 329 -12.11 10.54 11.55
N VAL A 330 -12.64 11.71 11.94
CA VAL A 330 -12.50 12.23 13.32
C VAL A 330 -13.19 11.31 14.34
N GLU A 331 -14.39 10.81 14.04
CA GLU A 331 -15.10 9.86 14.91
C GLU A 331 -14.35 8.53 15.06
N VAL A 332 -13.72 8.04 14.00
CA VAL A 332 -12.84 6.86 14.05
C VAL A 332 -11.60 7.17 14.90
N ALA A 333 -10.96 8.32 14.70
CA ALA A 333 -9.79 8.75 15.46
C ALA A 333 -10.08 8.95 16.97
N CYS A 334 -11.33 9.22 17.35
CA CYS A 334 -11.76 9.32 18.75
C CYS A 334 -11.74 7.98 19.49
N ARG A 335 -11.65 6.85 18.79
CA ARG A 335 -11.63 5.52 19.41
C ARG A 335 -10.26 5.26 20.05
N PRO A 336 -10.21 4.63 21.24
CA PRO A 336 -8.94 4.33 21.88
C PRO A 336 -8.12 3.36 21.04
N ILE A 337 -6.88 3.70 20.72
CA ILE A 337 -5.95 2.84 19.95
C ILE A 337 -5.05 2.11 20.96
N PRO A 338 -5.25 0.80 21.22
CA PRO A 338 -4.34 0.04 22.07
C PRO A 338 -2.97 -0.03 21.41
N SER A 339 -1.90 -0.02 22.20
CA SER A 339 -0.54 -0.21 21.72
C SER A 339 -0.36 -1.61 21.12
N GLN A 340 0.63 -1.78 20.23
CA GLN A 340 0.96 -3.10 19.67
C GLN A 340 1.25 -4.14 20.76
N ALA A 341 1.90 -3.74 21.86
CA ALA A 341 2.18 -4.64 22.99
C ALA A 341 0.90 -5.10 23.70
N GLU A 342 -0.03 -4.18 23.99
CA GLU A 342 -1.33 -4.52 24.60
C GLU A 342 -2.14 -5.48 23.70
N ARG A 343 -2.06 -5.28 22.38
CA ARG A 343 -2.72 -6.15 21.39
C ARG A 343 -2.10 -7.54 21.34
N GLU A 344 -0.77 -7.64 21.21
CA GLU A 344 -0.10 -8.95 21.21
C GLU A 344 -0.39 -9.70 22.50
N GLN A 345 -0.37 -9.03 23.65
CA GLN A 345 -0.74 -9.64 24.92
C GLN A 345 -2.19 -10.16 24.92
N ALA A 346 -3.14 -9.38 24.38
CA ALA A 346 -4.53 -9.81 24.24
C ALA A 346 -4.65 -11.05 23.32
N GLU A 347 -3.97 -11.05 22.17
CA GLU A 347 -3.97 -12.18 21.24
C GLU A 347 -3.31 -13.42 21.86
N MET A 348 -2.16 -13.26 22.49
CA MET A 348 -1.45 -14.33 23.18
C MET A 348 -2.31 -14.94 24.28
N LYS A 349 -3.09 -14.14 25.01
CA LYS A 349 -4.06 -14.63 26.00
C LYS A 349 -5.12 -15.52 25.37
N VAL A 350 -5.68 -15.11 24.23
CA VAL A 350 -6.66 -15.90 23.46
C VAL A 350 -6.03 -17.21 22.94
N LEU A 351 -4.83 -17.14 22.38
CA LEU A 351 -4.12 -18.32 21.87
C LEU A 351 -3.78 -19.30 22.99
N LYS A 352 -3.28 -18.83 24.14
CA LYS A 352 -3.01 -19.65 25.32
C LYS A 352 -4.27 -20.38 25.79
N ALA A 353 -5.43 -19.72 25.81
CA ALA A 353 -6.70 -20.36 26.15
C ALA A 353 -7.10 -21.46 25.14
N LYS A 354 -7.00 -21.19 23.83
CA LYS A 354 -7.25 -22.20 22.78
C LYS A 354 -6.29 -23.38 22.84
N ILE A 355 -5.03 -23.13 23.20
CA ILE A 355 -4.00 -24.16 23.38
C ILE A 355 -4.36 -25.08 24.54
N GLU A 356 -4.77 -24.55 25.69
CA GLU A 356 -5.19 -25.38 26.83
C GLU A 356 -6.44 -26.21 26.51
N GLU A 357 -7.37 -25.68 25.72
CA GLU A 357 -8.50 -26.47 25.19
C GLU A 357 -8.01 -27.64 24.32
N CYS A 358 -7.06 -27.41 23.40
CA CYS A 358 -6.50 -28.46 22.55
C CYS A 358 -5.72 -29.49 23.36
N LYS A 359 -4.95 -29.06 24.35
CA LYS A 359 -4.15 -29.90 25.23
C LYS A 359 -5.02 -30.92 25.99
N SER A 360 -6.23 -30.54 26.39
CA SER A 360 -7.20 -31.47 27.02
C SER A 360 -7.67 -32.61 26.11
N LYS A 361 -7.54 -32.45 24.78
CA LYS A 361 -8.01 -33.39 23.75
C LYS A 361 -6.89 -34.28 23.19
N LEU A 362 -5.64 -34.03 23.59
CA LEU A 362 -4.45 -34.73 23.07
C LEU A 362 -3.97 -35.81 24.04
N ARG A 363 -3.50 -36.94 23.49
CA ARG A 363 -2.86 -37.99 24.29
C ARG A 363 -1.45 -37.64 24.73
N THR A 364 -0.74 -36.83 23.94
CA THR A 364 0.66 -36.45 24.19
C THR A 364 0.85 -34.95 24.05
N TRP A 365 1.67 -34.37 24.94
CA TRP A 365 1.97 -32.93 24.96
C TRP A 365 3.47 -32.69 25.22
N PRO A 366 4.13 -31.76 24.50
CA PRO A 366 3.61 -30.97 23.37
C PRO A 366 3.42 -31.82 22.10
N PRO A 367 2.54 -31.40 21.18
CA PRO A 367 2.38 -32.07 19.89
C PRO A 367 3.71 -32.07 19.09
N PRO A 368 3.93 -33.06 18.20
CA PRO A 368 5.10 -33.09 17.33
C PRO A 368 5.22 -31.81 16.51
N ARG A 369 6.35 -31.11 16.65
CA ARG A 369 6.57 -29.84 15.96
C ARG A 369 6.83 -30.05 14.49
N LYS A 370 6.05 -29.38 13.64
CA LYS A 370 6.28 -29.42 12.19
C LYS A 370 7.35 -28.39 11.79
N PRO A 371 8.26 -28.73 10.88
CA PRO A 371 9.17 -27.75 10.32
C PRO A 371 8.36 -26.70 9.56
N ARG A 372 8.40 -25.47 10.05
CA ARG A 372 7.86 -24.30 9.38
C ARG A 372 9.05 -23.40 9.08
N THR A 373 9.43 -23.31 7.81
CA THR A 373 10.31 -22.25 7.36
C THR A 373 9.51 -20.95 7.43
N MET A 374 10.08 -19.91 8.04
CA MET A 374 9.63 -18.55 7.73
C MET A 374 9.80 -18.39 6.23
N ASN A 375 8.70 -18.39 5.48
CA ASN A 375 8.75 -18.30 4.02
C ASN A 375 9.49 -17.02 3.67
N SER A 376 10.72 -17.19 3.16
CA SER A 376 11.55 -16.08 2.76
C SER A 376 10.88 -15.36 1.59
N MET A 377 11.11 -14.06 1.46
CA MET A 377 10.64 -13.30 0.30
C MET A 377 11.11 -13.88 -1.04
N ALA A 378 12.26 -14.57 -1.04
CA ALA A 378 12.87 -15.12 -2.24
C ALA A 378 12.06 -16.28 -2.85
N ASP A 379 11.22 -16.94 -2.05
CA ASP A 379 10.45 -18.13 -2.47
C ASP A 379 9.06 -17.77 -3.03
N ARG A 380 8.63 -16.50 -2.92
CA ARG A 380 7.28 -16.08 -3.34
C ARG A 380 7.28 -15.66 -4.81
N GLN A 381 6.89 -16.59 -5.67
CA GLN A 381 6.64 -16.31 -7.09
C GLN A 381 5.13 -16.19 -7.32
N PRO A 382 4.69 -15.27 -8.20
CA PRO A 382 3.29 -15.15 -8.54
C PRO A 382 2.82 -16.36 -9.32
N VAL A 383 1.61 -16.84 -9.00
CA VAL A 383 1.02 -17.98 -9.70
C VAL A 383 0.60 -17.56 -11.10
N ARG A 384 0.93 -18.39 -12.09
CA ARG A 384 0.47 -18.25 -13.46
C ARG A 384 -0.58 -19.33 -13.73
N VAL A 385 -1.78 -18.89 -14.10
CA VAL A 385 -2.89 -19.79 -14.41
C VAL A 385 -3.17 -19.70 -15.90
N THR A 386 -3.33 -20.85 -16.56
CA THR A 386 -3.83 -20.89 -17.94
C THR A 386 -5.31 -20.53 -17.93
N LEU A 387 -5.66 -19.44 -18.62
CA LEU A 387 -7.06 -19.07 -18.82
C LEU A 387 -7.59 -19.71 -20.09
N GLU A 388 -8.70 -20.42 -19.98
CA GLU A 388 -9.42 -20.97 -21.12
C GLU A 388 -10.20 -19.87 -21.84
N GLU A 389 -10.29 -19.97 -23.17
CA GLU A 389 -11.11 -19.03 -23.93
C GLU A 389 -12.60 -19.28 -23.71
N PRO A 390 -13.43 -18.22 -23.73
CA PRO A 390 -14.88 -18.38 -23.63
C PRO A 390 -15.43 -19.21 -24.80
N SER A 391 -16.37 -20.12 -24.51
CA SER A 391 -16.95 -20.99 -25.54
C SER A 391 -17.94 -20.25 -26.43
N ALA A 392 -17.69 -20.26 -27.75
CA ALA A 392 -18.53 -19.63 -28.77
C ALA A 392 -19.96 -20.19 -28.86
N LYS A 393 -20.25 -21.33 -28.21
CA LYS A 393 -21.57 -21.98 -28.24
C LYS A 393 -22.56 -21.36 -27.25
N LEU A 394 -22.11 -20.41 -26.45
CA LEU A 394 -22.81 -19.93 -25.26
C LEU A 394 -23.41 -18.56 -25.53
N ARG A 395 -24.74 -18.44 -25.39
CA ARG A 395 -25.44 -17.16 -25.52
C ARG A 395 -25.48 -16.48 -24.16
N PHE A 396 -24.80 -15.34 -24.02
CA PHE A 396 -24.83 -14.60 -22.76
C PHE A 396 -26.07 -13.72 -22.61
N ALA A 397 -26.33 -12.68 -23.40
CA ALA A 397 -27.10 -11.53 -22.91
C ALA A 397 -26.34 -10.82 -21.78
N HIS A 398 -26.47 -9.50 -21.68
CA HIS A 398 -25.84 -8.67 -20.65
C HIS A 398 -26.98 -8.07 -19.79
N ILE A 399 -26.89 -8.11 -18.45
CA ILE A 399 -27.88 -7.46 -17.58
C ILE A 399 -27.29 -6.10 -17.27
N HIS A 400 -27.80 -5.08 -17.94
CA HIS A 400 -27.56 -3.72 -17.52
C HIS A 400 -28.29 -3.52 -16.21
N HIS A 401 -27.53 -3.44 -15.12
CA HIS A 401 -28.04 -3.12 -13.81
C HIS A 401 -27.62 -1.69 -13.49
N THR A 402 -28.52 -0.95 -12.86
CA THR A 402 -28.21 0.36 -12.28
C THR A 402 -28.20 0.18 -10.78
N ILE A 403 -27.02 0.25 -10.17
CA ILE A 403 -26.92 0.10 -8.72
C ILE A 403 -27.32 1.42 -8.07
N THR A 404 -28.47 1.43 -7.41
CA THR A 404 -28.83 2.50 -6.48
C THR A 404 -28.16 2.22 -5.15
N ARG A 405 -27.39 3.18 -4.65
CA ARG A 405 -26.35 2.98 -3.65
C ARG A 405 -26.79 2.56 -2.23
N MET A 406 -28.10 2.49 -1.98
CA MET A 406 -28.63 2.11 -0.66
C MET A 406 -28.25 0.67 -0.24
N ASP A 407 -27.78 -0.17 -1.17
CA ASP A 407 -27.48 -1.59 -0.93
C ASP A 407 -26.01 -2.01 -1.21
N MET A 408 -25.12 -1.10 -1.63
CA MET A 408 -23.70 -1.46 -1.83
C MET A 408 -22.93 -1.43 -0.52
N LYS A 409 -22.45 -2.59 -0.10
CA LYS A 409 -21.54 -2.70 1.04
C LYS A 409 -20.19 -2.10 0.64
N ALA A 410 -19.77 -1.05 1.32
CA ALA A 410 -18.43 -0.47 1.16
C ALA A 410 -17.35 -1.57 1.33
N PRO A 411 -16.18 -1.46 0.65
CA PRO A 411 -15.08 -2.36 0.89
C PRO A 411 -14.79 -2.43 2.39
N PRO A 412 -14.60 -3.63 2.97
CA PRO A 412 -14.23 -3.72 4.37
C PRO A 412 -12.93 -2.93 4.58
N PRO A 413 -12.82 -2.13 5.66
CA PRO A 413 -11.58 -1.42 5.94
C PRO A 413 -10.45 -2.44 6.12
N MET A 414 -9.31 -2.17 5.48
CA MET A 414 -8.10 -2.98 5.59
C MET A 414 -7.39 -2.76 6.91
N LEU A 415 -7.75 -1.71 7.61
CA LEU A 415 -7.32 -1.47 8.96
C LEU A 415 -8.43 -1.84 9.95
N ASP A 416 -8.05 -2.30 11.14
CA ASP A 416 -8.98 -2.42 12.25
C ASP A 416 -9.38 -1.05 12.79
N GLU A 417 -10.29 -1.04 13.76
CA GLU A 417 -10.76 0.20 14.40
C GLU A 417 -9.64 0.98 15.11
N TYR A 418 -8.43 0.43 15.11
CA TYR A 418 -7.25 0.96 15.73
C TYR A 418 -6.12 1.24 14.72
N GLY A 419 -6.40 1.21 13.42
CA GLY A 419 -5.44 1.54 12.38
C GLY A 419 -4.39 0.47 12.08
N LEU A 420 -4.57 -0.79 12.53
CA LEU A 420 -3.68 -1.89 12.17
C LEU A 420 -4.18 -2.72 10.99
N PRO A 421 -3.27 -3.32 10.20
CA PRO A 421 -3.61 -4.27 9.16
C PRO A 421 -4.53 -5.41 9.65
N LYS A 422 -5.78 -5.44 9.16
CA LYS A 422 -6.65 -6.61 9.23
C LYS A 422 -6.15 -7.62 8.22
N ARG A 423 -5.56 -8.72 8.70
CA ARG A 423 -5.09 -9.84 7.87
C ARG A 423 -6.25 -10.67 7.37
N ARG A 424 -6.95 -10.11 6.39
CA ARG A 424 -8.02 -10.79 5.66
C ARG A 424 -7.53 -11.04 4.24
N GLY A 425 -7.67 -12.27 3.76
CA GLY A 425 -7.52 -12.54 2.33
C GLY A 425 -8.67 -11.90 1.55
N ILE A 426 -8.35 -11.03 0.59
CA ILE A 426 -9.29 -10.53 -0.42
C ILE A 426 -8.91 -11.08 -1.79
N ASP A 427 -9.88 -11.17 -2.70
CA ASP A 427 -9.62 -11.71 -4.05
C ASP A 427 -8.72 -10.76 -4.85
N CYS A 428 -9.04 -9.45 -4.79
CA CYS A 428 -8.40 -8.47 -5.64
C CYS A 428 -8.23 -7.11 -4.95
N MET A 429 -7.10 -6.45 -5.19
CA MET A 429 -6.94 -5.00 -5.02
C MET A 429 -6.97 -4.35 -6.40
N ILE A 430 -7.73 -3.27 -6.55
CA ILE A 430 -7.67 -2.43 -7.75
C ILE A 430 -6.60 -1.36 -7.57
N SER A 431 -5.64 -1.29 -8.48
CA SER A 431 -4.61 -0.26 -8.55
C SER A 431 -4.78 0.53 -9.85
N TYR A 432 -4.91 1.85 -9.73
CA TYR A 432 -5.20 2.74 -10.85
C TYR A 432 -4.70 4.16 -10.55
N GLN A 433 -4.69 5.00 -11.57
CA GLN A 433 -4.44 6.44 -11.39
C GLN A 433 -5.77 7.17 -11.22
N TRP A 434 -5.79 8.13 -10.29
CA TRP A 434 -7.00 8.81 -9.80
C TRP A 434 -7.92 9.42 -10.85
N ASP A 435 -7.42 9.87 -12.01
CA ASP A 435 -8.23 10.43 -13.10
C ASP A 435 -9.07 9.36 -13.83
N SER A 436 -8.76 8.07 -13.66
CA SER A 436 -9.52 6.93 -14.23
C SER A 436 -10.67 6.45 -13.33
N GLN A 437 -11.03 7.21 -12.30
CA GLN A 437 -11.96 6.82 -11.25
C GLN A 437 -13.33 6.35 -11.75
N GLU A 438 -13.87 6.95 -12.80
CA GLU A 438 -15.21 6.60 -13.31
C GLU A 438 -15.26 5.17 -13.89
N LEU A 439 -14.30 4.82 -14.75
CA LEU A 439 -14.17 3.49 -15.33
C LEU A 439 -13.94 2.43 -14.24
N VAL A 440 -13.03 2.74 -13.31
CA VAL A 440 -12.66 1.82 -12.24
C VAL A 440 -13.83 1.53 -11.30
N ARG A 441 -14.60 2.58 -10.94
CA ARG A 441 -15.82 2.43 -10.14
C ARG A 441 -16.81 1.47 -10.80
N LYS A 442 -17.04 1.61 -12.10
CA LYS A 442 -17.95 0.73 -12.84
C LYS A 442 -17.48 -0.73 -12.79
N VAL A 443 -16.19 -0.98 -12.95
CA VAL A 443 -15.62 -2.33 -12.81
C VAL A 443 -15.76 -2.85 -11.38
N TYR A 444 -15.54 -2.00 -10.36
CA TYR A 444 -15.75 -2.36 -8.96
C TYR A 444 -17.22 -2.76 -8.69
N GLU A 445 -18.18 -1.99 -9.22
CA GLU A 445 -19.61 -2.28 -9.14
C GLU A 445 -19.94 -3.65 -9.75
N ASP A 446 -19.45 -3.91 -10.95
CA ASP A 446 -19.59 -5.20 -11.64
C ASP A 446 -18.96 -6.36 -10.85
N MET A 447 -17.80 -6.14 -10.24
CA MET A 447 -17.10 -7.11 -9.39
C MET A 447 -17.85 -7.41 -8.09
N SER A 448 -18.38 -6.38 -7.44
CA SER A 448 -19.16 -6.49 -6.20
C SER A 448 -20.44 -7.30 -6.43
N MET A 449 -21.16 -7.03 -7.53
CA MET A 449 -22.35 -7.79 -7.94
C MET A 449 -22.06 -9.26 -8.25
N ARG A 450 -20.79 -9.61 -8.50
CA ARG A 450 -20.31 -10.97 -8.78
C ARG A 450 -19.51 -11.56 -7.63
N GLU A 451 -19.64 -11.00 -6.42
CA GLU A 451 -19.06 -11.50 -5.16
C GLU A 451 -17.53 -11.66 -5.19
N ILE A 452 -16.85 -10.79 -5.95
CA ILE A 452 -15.40 -10.63 -5.85
C ILE A 452 -15.12 -9.69 -4.68
N ASP A 453 -14.44 -10.21 -3.66
CA ASP A 453 -14.02 -9.43 -2.52
C ASP A 453 -12.88 -8.51 -2.95
N THR A 454 -13.25 -7.26 -3.24
CA THR A 454 -12.38 -6.30 -3.90
C THR A 454 -12.08 -5.15 -2.97
N TRP A 455 -10.80 -4.82 -2.82
CA TRP A 455 -10.39 -3.57 -2.19
C TRP A 455 -10.19 -2.47 -3.22
N PHE A 456 -10.69 -1.30 -2.87
CA PHE A 456 -10.71 -0.11 -3.68
C PHE A 456 -10.50 1.08 -2.74
N ASP A 457 -9.63 2.01 -3.11
CA ASP A 457 -9.17 3.16 -2.30
C ASP A 457 -10.22 4.28 -2.15
N ILE A 458 -11.35 4.16 -2.86
CA ILE A 458 -12.51 5.04 -2.76
C ILE A 458 -13.60 4.33 -1.94
N TRP A 459 -14.39 5.12 -1.18
CA TRP A 459 -15.44 4.67 -0.24
C TRP A 459 -14.97 4.26 1.17
N GLY A 460 -14.09 5.07 1.77
CA GLY A 460 -13.83 5.03 3.22
C GLY A 460 -12.86 3.95 3.70
N SER A 461 -12.08 3.36 2.79
CA SER A 461 -11.13 2.28 3.08
C SER A 461 -9.70 2.76 3.37
N MET A 462 -9.43 4.07 3.21
CA MET A 462 -8.14 4.72 3.48
C MET A 462 -8.16 5.47 4.82
N GLN A 463 -8.04 4.74 5.92
CA GLN A 463 -7.99 5.31 7.27
C GLN A 463 -6.54 5.57 7.69
N GLY A 464 -6.30 6.64 8.46
CA GLY A 464 -4.99 6.90 9.07
C GLY A 464 -3.85 7.15 8.07
N ASN A 465 -2.85 6.26 8.03
CA ASN A 465 -1.71 6.40 7.14
C ASN A 465 -2.01 5.80 5.76
N THR A 466 -2.02 6.64 4.74
CA THR A 466 -2.29 6.30 3.34
C THR A 466 -1.33 5.22 2.81
N ASN A 467 -0.03 5.36 3.07
CA ASN A 467 0.96 4.39 2.60
C ASN A 467 0.78 3.03 3.29
N GLU A 468 0.41 3.03 4.58
CA GLU A 468 0.12 1.83 5.36
C GLU A 468 -1.14 1.12 4.86
N ALA A 469 -2.22 1.86 4.62
CA ALA A 469 -3.48 1.32 4.13
C ALA A 469 -3.33 0.70 2.73
N MET A 470 -2.64 1.39 1.82
CA MET A 470 -2.35 0.88 0.46
C MET A 470 -1.50 -0.39 0.50
N ALA A 471 -0.42 -0.37 1.28
CA ALA A 471 0.46 -1.53 1.43
C ALA A 471 -0.29 -2.72 2.03
N THR A 472 -1.14 -2.48 3.02
CA THR A 472 -2.03 -3.49 3.59
C THR A 472 -2.98 -4.06 2.54
N GLY A 473 -3.55 -3.20 1.68
CA GLY A 473 -4.38 -3.64 0.56
C GLY A 473 -3.64 -4.62 -0.36
N VAL A 474 -2.38 -4.32 -0.70
CA VAL A 474 -1.52 -5.20 -1.50
C VAL A 474 -1.24 -6.53 -0.77
N GLU A 475 -0.94 -6.48 0.52
CA GLU A 475 -0.67 -7.67 1.34
C GLU A 475 -1.89 -8.58 1.46
N CYS A 476 -3.07 -8.00 1.64
CA CYS A 476 -4.34 -8.73 1.76
C CYS A 476 -4.81 -9.30 0.41
N ALA A 477 -4.48 -8.64 -0.70
CA ALA A 477 -4.90 -9.06 -2.03
C ALA A 477 -4.15 -10.29 -2.52
N LYS A 478 -4.89 -11.18 -3.18
CA LYS A 478 -4.32 -12.30 -3.95
C LYS A 478 -3.92 -11.85 -5.36
N VAL A 479 -4.72 -10.97 -5.97
CA VAL A 479 -4.51 -10.44 -7.31
C VAL A 479 -4.49 -8.92 -7.28
N LEU A 480 -3.60 -8.29 -8.07
CA LEU A 480 -3.70 -6.88 -8.38
C LEU A 480 -4.32 -6.69 -9.77
N LEU A 481 -5.48 -6.04 -9.82
CA LEU A 481 -6.06 -5.54 -11.06
C LEU A 481 -5.50 -4.14 -11.34
N VAL A 482 -4.62 -4.03 -12.34
CA VAL A 482 -3.90 -2.80 -12.66
C VAL A 482 -4.53 -2.12 -13.87
N PHE A 483 -5.08 -0.92 -13.67
CA PHE A 483 -5.52 -0.04 -14.76
C PHE A 483 -4.32 0.78 -15.22
N LEU A 484 -3.64 0.24 -16.23
CA LEU A 484 -2.41 0.78 -16.76
C LEU A 484 -2.70 1.90 -17.77
N SER A 485 -2.18 3.08 -17.46
CA SER A 485 -2.18 4.28 -18.31
C SER A 485 -0.79 4.93 -18.30
N LYS A 486 -0.56 5.93 -19.16
CA LYS A 486 0.67 6.73 -19.06
C LYS A 486 0.79 7.41 -17.69
N ALA A 487 -0.30 7.99 -17.19
CA ALA A 487 -0.33 8.67 -15.89
C ALA A 487 -0.09 7.69 -14.71
N TYR A 488 -0.54 6.44 -14.83
CA TYR A 488 -0.23 5.39 -13.85
C TYR A 488 1.28 5.13 -13.78
N ILE A 489 1.94 4.98 -14.93
CA ILE A 489 3.39 4.73 -15.00
C ILE A 489 4.17 5.92 -14.44
N GLU A 490 3.71 7.15 -14.64
CA GLU A 490 4.38 8.36 -14.15
C GLU A 490 4.11 8.65 -12.65
N SER A 491 3.09 8.03 -12.06
CA SER A 491 2.69 8.24 -10.67
C SER A 491 3.61 7.49 -9.69
N SER A 492 4.27 8.23 -8.80
CA SER A 492 5.14 7.65 -7.78
C SER A 492 4.41 6.69 -6.83
N ASN A 493 3.14 6.96 -6.53
CA ASN A 493 2.34 6.11 -5.64
C ASN A 493 1.96 4.79 -6.35
N CYS A 494 1.52 4.86 -7.61
CA CYS A 494 1.19 3.68 -8.41
C CYS A 494 2.42 2.80 -8.65
N GLN A 495 3.58 3.41 -8.95
CA GLN A 495 4.85 2.69 -9.06
C GLN A 495 5.22 1.97 -7.75
N MET A 496 4.98 2.61 -6.59
CA MET A 496 5.24 2.03 -5.28
C MET A 496 4.35 0.81 -5.03
N GLU A 497 3.05 0.92 -5.27
CA GLU A 497 2.10 -0.21 -5.15
C GLU A 497 2.51 -1.37 -6.06
N PHE A 498 2.79 -1.08 -7.33
CA PHE A 498 3.18 -2.10 -8.31
C PHE A 498 4.47 -2.80 -7.89
N ARG A 499 5.54 -2.05 -7.57
CA ARG A 499 6.82 -2.62 -7.11
C ARG A 499 6.66 -3.41 -5.83
N TYR A 500 5.82 -2.93 -4.91
CA TYR A 500 5.56 -3.65 -3.67
C TYR A 500 4.84 -4.97 -3.95
N ALA A 501 3.83 -4.99 -4.81
CA ALA A 501 3.13 -6.20 -5.22
C ALA A 501 4.06 -7.22 -5.90
N VAL A 502 4.95 -6.77 -6.78
CA VAL A 502 6.00 -7.61 -7.38
C VAL A 502 6.87 -8.22 -6.29
N LYS A 503 7.35 -7.40 -5.37
CA LYS A 503 8.19 -7.82 -4.23
C LYS A 503 7.45 -8.77 -3.27
N ARG A 504 6.12 -8.71 -3.21
CA ARG A 504 5.24 -9.63 -2.46
C ARG A 504 4.85 -10.89 -3.26
N GLY A 505 5.31 -11.03 -4.50
CA GLY A 505 5.00 -12.17 -5.36
C GLY A 505 3.52 -12.23 -5.77
N LYS A 506 2.86 -11.08 -5.91
CA LYS A 506 1.43 -11.00 -6.27
C LYS A 506 1.22 -11.24 -7.77
N ALA A 507 0.12 -11.89 -8.11
CA ALA A 507 -0.29 -12.07 -9.49
C ALA A 507 -1.04 -10.83 -10.01
N PHE A 508 -0.99 -10.62 -11.32
CA PHE A 508 -1.56 -9.43 -11.96
C PHE A 508 -2.66 -9.78 -12.96
N VAL A 509 -3.61 -8.88 -13.11
CA VAL A 509 -4.47 -8.74 -14.30
C VAL A 509 -4.31 -7.31 -14.79
N ILE A 510 -3.93 -7.12 -16.05
CA ILE A 510 -3.64 -5.79 -16.59
C ILE A 510 -4.79 -5.32 -17.48
N ILE A 511 -5.32 -4.13 -17.21
CA ILE A 511 -6.25 -3.41 -18.07
C ILE A 511 -5.50 -2.21 -18.65
N ARG A 512 -5.21 -2.21 -19.94
CA ARG A 512 -4.64 -1.04 -20.63
C ARG A 512 -5.77 -0.08 -20.99
N THR A 513 -5.73 1.11 -20.41
CA THR A 513 -6.76 2.14 -20.61
C THR A 513 -6.43 3.14 -21.71
N GLU A 514 -5.24 3.03 -22.30
CA GLU A 514 -4.76 3.86 -23.42
C GLU A 514 -3.98 2.99 -24.42
N PRO A 515 -4.01 3.30 -25.73
CA PRO A 515 -3.20 2.60 -26.72
C PRO A 515 -1.73 3.05 -26.66
N ASN A 516 -0.81 2.18 -27.10
CA ASN A 516 0.62 2.48 -27.28
C ASN A 516 1.36 2.98 -26.03
N ILE A 517 0.97 2.50 -24.84
CA ILE A 517 1.62 2.83 -23.58
C ILE A 517 3.08 2.39 -23.62
N GLN A 518 4.01 3.35 -23.46
CA GLN A 518 5.44 3.08 -23.36
C GLN A 518 5.77 2.64 -21.94
N MET A 519 6.39 1.48 -21.79
CA MET A 519 6.78 0.89 -20.51
C MET A 519 8.28 0.62 -20.48
N GLU A 520 8.86 0.70 -19.28
CA GLU A 520 10.22 0.24 -19.06
C GLU A 520 10.31 -1.30 -19.20
N LYS A 521 11.46 -1.79 -19.65
CA LYS A 521 11.68 -3.21 -19.94
C LYS A 521 11.35 -4.13 -18.75
N TRP A 522 11.75 -3.76 -17.54
CA TRP A 522 11.49 -4.57 -16.34
C TRP A 522 9.98 -4.72 -16.05
N MET A 523 9.18 -3.70 -16.35
CA MET A 523 7.73 -3.74 -16.15
C MET A 523 7.08 -4.67 -17.17
N LEU A 524 7.51 -4.61 -18.43
CA LEU A 524 7.09 -5.53 -19.49
C LEU A 524 7.39 -6.98 -19.13
N GLU A 525 8.61 -7.26 -18.68
CA GLU A 525 9.02 -8.60 -18.24
C GLU A 525 8.20 -9.08 -17.04
N THR A 526 7.83 -8.17 -16.13
CA THR A 526 7.03 -8.49 -14.95
C THR A 526 5.60 -8.87 -15.32
N ILE A 527 4.96 -8.10 -16.20
CA ILE A 527 3.56 -8.37 -16.62
C ILE A 527 3.46 -9.49 -17.67
N GLN A 528 4.59 -9.94 -18.22
CA GLN A 528 4.61 -10.98 -19.24
C GLN A 528 4.08 -12.31 -18.69
N GLY A 529 3.07 -12.85 -19.36
CA GLY A 529 2.41 -14.10 -18.98
C GLY A 529 1.24 -13.93 -18.01
N PHE A 530 0.91 -12.69 -17.63
CA PHE A 530 -0.37 -12.37 -16.98
C PHE A 530 -1.43 -11.96 -18.01
N PRO A 531 -2.73 -12.11 -17.70
CA PRO A 531 -3.82 -11.67 -18.57
C PRO A 531 -3.78 -10.15 -18.78
N GLN A 532 -3.96 -9.72 -20.03
CA GLN A 532 -3.96 -8.30 -20.40
C GLN A 532 -5.14 -8.00 -21.33
N TYR A 533 -5.85 -6.90 -21.06
CA TYR A 533 -7.04 -6.49 -21.80
C TYR A 533 -6.96 -5.02 -22.19
N ASP A 534 -7.40 -4.67 -23.40
CA ASP A 534 -7.43 -3.29 -23.90
C ASP A 534 -8.84 -2.70 -23.69
N ILE A 535 -9.00 -1.82 -22.69
CA ILE A 535 -10.29 -1.23 -22.30
C ILE A 535 -10.16 0.30 -22.28
N PHE A 536 -10.38 0.91 -23.44
CA PHE A 536 -10.25 2.37 -23.61
C PHE A 536 -11.50 3.17 -23.25
N SER A 537 -12.62 2.49 -22.96
CA SER A 537 -13.88 3.09 -22.54
C SER A 537 -14.78 2.07 -21.85
N TYR A 538 -15.84 2.54 -21.16
CA TYR A 538 -16.79 1.63 -20.53
C TYR A 538 -17.49 0.71 -21.52
N SER A 539 -17.81 1.18 -22.74
CA SER A 539 -18.45 0.32 -23.75
C SER A 539 -17.55 -0.82 -24.23
N ALA A 540 -16.22 -0.69 -24.10
CA ALA A 540 -15.29 -1.77 -24.41
C ALA A 540 -15.48 -2.99 -23.47
N LEU A 541 -15.93 -2.77 -22.23
CA LEU A 541 -16.24 -3.86 -21.29
C LEU A 541 -17.43 -4.72 -21.75
N GLU A 542 -18.34 -4.14 -22.56
CA GLU A 542 -19.51 -4.82 -23.09
C GLU A 542 -19.23 -5.56 -24.40
N THR A 543 -18.05 -5.35 -25.00
CA THR A 543 -17.64 -6.08 -26.21
C THR A 543 -17.51 -7.57 -25.92
N LEU A 544 -17.91 -8.39 -26.89
CA LEU A 544 -18.01 -9.83 -26.72
C LEU A 544 -16.73 -10.53 -27.18
N ILE A 545 -16.13 -11.33 -26.30
CA ILE A 545 -15.09 -12.31 -26.63
C ILE A 545 -15.79 -13.67 -26.72
N ASN A 546 -15.88 -14.22 -27.93
CA ASN A 546 -16.59 -15.48 -28.20
C ASN A 546 -18.00 -15.54 -27.59
N GLY A 547 -18.74 -14.42 -27.64
CA GLY A 547 -20.12 -14.33 -27.13
C GLY A 547 -20.25 -13.95 -25.65
N VAL A 548 -19.14 -13.74 -24.94
CA VAL A 548 -19.10 -13.37 -23.52
C VAL A 548 -18.62 -11.93 -23.34
N PRO A 549 -19.32 -11.08 -22.56
CA PRO A 549 -18.85 -9.72 -22.28
C PRO A 549 -17.44 -9.71 -21.68
N THR A 550 -16.61 -8.78 -22.12
CA THR A 550 -15.21 -8.67 -21.71
C THR A 550 -15.07 -8.49 -20.20
N ILE A 551 -15.99 -7.78 -19.54
CA ILE A 551 -16.02 -7.66 -18.07
C ILE A 551 -16.13 -9.03 -17.37
N ASP A 552 -16.95 -9.94 -17.90
CA ASP A 552 -17.13 -11.27 -17.32
C ASP A 552 -15.85 -12.11 -17.49
N VAL A 553 -15.15 -11.96 -18.63
CA VAL A 553 -13.86 -12.61 -18.88
C VAL A 553 -12.78 -12.11 -17.90
N ILE A 554 -12.71 -10.79 -17.67
CA ILE A 554 -11.78 -10.19 -16.69
C ILE A 554 -12.07 -10.73 -15.28
N ILE A 555 -13.34 -10.79 -14.88
CA ILE A 555 -13.74 -11.24 -13.55
C ILE A 555 -13.42 -12.73 -13.35
N GLN A 556 -13.59 -13.55 -14.39
CA GLN A 556 -13.16 -14.95 -14.36
C GLN A 556 -11.65 -15.09 -14.22
N ALA A 557 -10.87 -14.27 -14.92
CA ALA A 557 -9.41 -14.24 -14.79
C ALA A 557 -8.98 -13.94 -13.35
N VAL A 558 -9.53 -12.86 -12.77
CA VAL A 558 -9.27 -12.48 -11.37
C VAL A 558 -9.60 -13.63 -10.42
N ARG A 559 -10.76 -14.26 -10.59
CA ARG A 559 -11.18 -15.37 -9.71
C ARG A 559 -10.26 -16.59 -9.82
N LYS A 560 -9.96 -17.05 -11.04
CA LYS A 560 -9.11 -18.25 -11.25
C LYS A 560 -7.70 -18.02 -10.67
N ILE A 561 -7.13 -16.83 -10.88
CA ILE A 561 -5.83 -16.48 -10.31
C ILE A 561 -5.91 -16.38 -8.78
N ALA A 562 -6.92 -15.70 -8.23
CA ALA A 562 -7.09 -15.54 -6.79
C ALA A 562 -7.29 -16.89 -6.07
N GLN A 563 -7.95 -17.86 -6.70
CA GLN A 563 -8.11 -19.21 -6.13
C GLN A 563 -6.78 -19.98 -6.08
N ALA A 564 -5.94 -19.81 -7.10
CA ALA A 564 -4.67 -20.51 -7.22
C ALA A 564 -3.53 -19.84 -6.42
N GLN A 565 -3.60 -18.54 -6.21
CA GLN A 565 -2.60 -17.78 -5.46
C GLN A 565 -2.61 -18.18 -3.97
N PRO A 566 -1.46 -18.55 -3.39
CA PRO A 566 -1.38 -18.90 -1.98
C PRO A 566 -1.72 -17.69 -1.09
N PRO A 567 -2.29 -17.91 0.11
CA PRO A 567 -2.52 -16.83 1.06
C PRO A 567 -1.20 -16.18 1.46
N ASP A 568 -1.24 -14.88 1.71
CA ASP A 568 -0.05 -14.15 2.12
C ASP A 568 0.23 -14.45 3.61
N ILE A 569 1.35 -15.11 3.90
CA ILE A 569 1.79 -15.33 5.29
C ILE A 569 2.55 -14.09 5.73
N VAL A 570 1.88 -13.22 6.48
CA VAL A 570 2.49 -12.08 7.16
C VAL A 570 2.58 -12.44 8.65
N ASP A 571 3.75 -12.91 9.10
CA ASP A 571 4.06 -13.15 10.52
C ASP A 571 5.08 -12.14 11.03
N ASP A 572 4.61 -10.93 11.24
CA ASP A 572 5.30 -9.81 11.87
C ASP A 572 5.13 -9.74 13.40
N CYS A 573 4.61 -10.79 14.00
CA CYS A 573 4.37 -10.82 15.43
C CYS A 573 5.69 -11.01 16.20
N SER A 574 5.66 -10.75 17.51
CA SER A 574 6.75 -11.19 18.38
C SER A 574 6.99 -12.69 18.24
N LYS A 575 8.24 -13.10 18.49
CA LYS A 575 8.62 -14.53 18.44
C LYS A 575 7.72 -15.37 19.34
N GLU A 576 7.33 -14.86 20.52
CA GLU A 576 6.42 -15.58 21.43
C GLU A 576 5.03 -15.79 20.81
N LEU A 577 4.44 -14.74 20.23
CA LEU A 577 3.15 -14.85 19.57
C LEU A 577 3.19 -15.81 18.37
N PHE A 578 4.26 -15.75 17.56
CA PHE A 578 4.49 -16.71 16.46
C PHE A 578 4.57 -18.16 16.95
N GLU A 579 5.33 -18.41 18.02
CA GLU A 579 5.50 -19.74 18.61
C GLU A 579 4.18 -20.28 19.17
N LEU A 580 3.33 -19.43 19.77
CA LEU A 580 2.00 -19.81 20.23
C LEU A 580 1.07 -20.17 19.07
N ARG A 581 1.07 -19.40 17.98
CA ARG A 581 0.31 -19.75 16.76
C ARG A 581 0.78 -21.11 16.21
N CYS A 582 2.09 -21.31 16.15
CA CYS A 582 2.67 -22.58 15.70
C CYS A 582 2.24 -23.76 16.55
N LEU A 583 2.34 -23.61 17.87
CA LEU A 583 1.97 -24.64 18.83
C LEU A 583 0.47 -24.99 18.76
N LEU A 584 -0.40 -23.99 18.63
CA LEU A 584 -1.84 -24.21 18.47
C LEU A 584 -2.15 -25.01 17.20
N ASP A 585 -1.50 -24.67 16.09
CA ASP A 585 -1.66 -25.38 14.83
C ASP A 585 -1.14 -26.82 14.87
N ASP A 586 0.02 -27.05 15.48
CA ASP A 586 0.58 -28.40 15.66
C ASP A 586 -0.35 -29.25 16.56
N ALA A 587 -0.95 -28.62 17.58
CA ALA A 587 -1.93 -29.26 18.45
C ALA A 587 -3.20 -29.66 17.68
N ARG A 588 -3.76 -28.74 16.90
CA ARG A 588 -4.93 -29.00 16.04
C ARG A 588 -4.66 -30.12 15.02
N ASP A 589 -3.48 -30.11 14.40
CA ASP A 589 -3.05 -31.17 13.49
C ASP A 589 -2.97 -32.54 14.15
N THR A 590 -2.46 -32.58 15.37
CA THR A 590 -2.30 -33.83 16.12
C THR A 590 -3.66 -34.36 16.58
N ILE A 591 -4.58 -33.49 17.05
CA ILE A 591 -5.96 -33.87 17.39
C ILE A 591 -6.65 -34.49 16.17
N SER A 592 -6.52 -33.86 15.00
CA SER A 592 -7.04 -34.39 13.75
C SER A 592 -6.50 -35.80 13.47
N ALA A 593 -5.18 -35.99 13.55
CA ALA A 593 -4.56 -37.29 13.31
C ALA A 593 -5.03 -38.36 14.32
N GLU A 594 -5.14 -38.03 15.61
CA GLU A 594 -5.58 -38.96 16.67
C GLU A 594 -7.07 -39.32 16.58
N THR A 595 -7.92 -38.40 16.11
CA THR A 595 -9.37 -38.59 15.98
C THR A 595 -9.79 -39.20 14.64
N GLY A 596 -8.85 -39.39 13.71
CA GLY A 596 -9.15 -39.85 12.35
C GLY A 596 -9.91 -38.82 11.50
N GLN A 597 -10.06 -37.59 11.98
CA GLN A 597 -10.63 -36.48 11.22
C GLN A 597 -9.53 -35.84 10.39
N SER A 598 -9.80 -35.42 9.15
CA SER A 598 -8.86 -34.53 8.47
C SER A 598 -8.96 -33.13 9.10
N ARG A 599 -7.86 -32.57 9.63
CA ARG A 599 -7.73 -31.12 9.89
C ARG A 599 -8.28 -30.48 8.65
N TYR A 600 -9.10 -29.44 8.77
CA TYR A 600 -9.68 -28.66 7.68
C TYR A 600 -8.61 -28.30 6.62
N LYS A 601 -8.23 -29.26 5.79
CA LYS A 601 -7.01 -29.23 4.98
C LYS A 601 -7.43 -28.93 3.58
N THR A 602 -8.55 -29.52 3.16
CA THR A 602 -9.19 -29.29 1.89
C THR A 602 -10.68 -29.54 2.03
N CYS A 603 -11.51 -28.76 1.33
CA CYS A 603 -12.92 -29.08 1.17
C CYS A 603 -13.08 -30.40 0.39
N THR A 604 -13.88 -31.35 0.88
CA THR A 604 -14.11 -32.64 0.21
C THR A 604 -14.76 -32.54 -1.17
N ARG A 605 -15.34 -31.38 -1.51
CA ARG A 605 -16.04 -31.13 -2.77
C ARG A 605 -15.28 -30.23 -3.75
N CYS A 606 -14.54 -29.21 -3.29
CA CYS A 606 -13.78 -28.27 -4.14
C CYS A 606 -12.26 -28.45 -4.02
N ASN A 607 -11.80 -29.32 -3.12
CA ASN A 607 -10.41 -29.53 -2.74
C ASN A 607 -9.63 -28.27 -2.29
N GLN A 608 -10.32 -27.14 -2.10
CA GLN A 608 -9.74 -25.87 -1.66
C GLN A 608 -9.27 -25.98 -0.20
N GLN A 609 -8.05 -25.51 0.08
CA GLN A 609 -7.55 -25.37 1.44
C GLN A 609 -8.47 -24.49 2.28
N PHE A 610 -8.82 -24.92 3.50
CA PHE A 610 -9.54 -24.02 4.40
C PHE A 610 -8.59 -22.91 4.85
N ASP A 611 -9.10 -21.69 4.77
CA ASP A 611 -8.44 -20.49 5.24
C ASP A 611 -9.17 -19.99 6.50
N GLU A 612 -8.49 -20.04 7.65
CA GLU A 612 -9.04 -19.61 8.95
C GLU A 612 -9.35 -18.11 9.02
N TYR A 613 -8.86 -17.31 8.08
CA TYR A 613 -9.09 -15.86 7.99
C TYR A 613 -10.29 -15.52 7.10
N THR A 614 -10.82 -16.48 6.32
CA THR A 614 -12.03 -16.28 5.52
C THR A 614 -13.29 -16.56 6.34
N LYS A 615 -14.10 -15.53 6.59
CA LYS A 615 -15.40 -15.62 7.31
C LYS A 615 -16.54 -16.22 6.48
N GLY A 616 -16.27 -16.96 5.42
CA GLY A 616 -17.28 -17.63 4.60
C GLY A 616 -16.67 -18.82 3.88
N GLY A 617 -17.35 -19.98 3.88
CA GLY A 617 -16.82 -21.19 3.25
C GLY A 617 -16.80 -21.18 1.71
N CYS A 618 -16.72 -22.34 1.05
CA CYS A 618 -16.34 -22.44 -0.38
C CYS A 618 -17.27 -21.61 -1.27
N LYS A 619 -16.71 -20.66 -2.02
CA LYS A 619 -17.43 -19.94 -3.10
C LYS A 619 -17.94 -20.89 -4.20
N ASN A 620 -17.39 -22.11 -4.30
CA ASN A 620 -17.80 -23.09 -5.30
C ASN A 620 -19.11 -23.82 -4.95
N HIS A 621 -19.70 -23.68 -3.76
CA HIS A 621 -20.80 -24.56 -3.32
C HIS A 621 -22.07 -23.89 -2.78
N ARG A 622 -23.04 -23.65 -3.67
CA ARG A 622 -24.49 -23.71 -3.39
C ARG A 622 -25.26 -24.08 -4.66
N ALA A 623 -26.30 -24.92 -4.58
CA ALA A 623 -27.29 -25.08 -5.66
C ALA A 623 -28.62 -25.60 -5.09
N TYR A 624 -29.75 -25.10 -5.59
CA TYR A 624 -31.10 -25.68 -5.45
C TYR A 624 -31.66 -26.05 -6.83
N TYR A 625 -32.56 -27.03 -6.89
CA TYR A 625 -33.17 -27.61 -8.10
C TYR A 625 -34.65 -27.16 -8.21
N VAL A 626 -35.10 -26.72 -9.40
CA VAL A 626 -36.53 -26.46 -9.68
C VAL A 626 -36.89 -26.85 -11.12
N GLY A 627 -37.88 -27.74 -11.29
CA GLY A 627 -38.66 -27.83 -12.54
C GLY A 627 -38.12 -28.72 -13.68
N GLY A 628 -37.47 -29.84 -13.40
CA GLY A 628 -37.19 -30.88 -14.42
C GLY A 628 -36.09 -30.56 -15.44
N ASN A 629 -35.36 -29.44 -15.26
CA ASN A 629 -34.11 -29.13 -15.95
C ASN A 629 -33.01 -28.91 -14.89
N ILE A 630 -31.81 -29.44 -15.11
CA ILE A 630 -30.63 -29.04 -14.33
C ILE A 630 -30.29 -27.62 -14.76
N ILE A 631 -30.50 -26.64 -13.88
CA ILE A 631 -29.91 -25.31 -14.02
C ILE A 631 -28.84 -25.20 -12.93
N GLU A 632 -27.57 -25.27 -13.31
CA GLU A 632 -26.47 -24.92 -12.41
C GLU A 632 -26.66 -23.48 -11.88
N GLY A 633 -26.71 -23.34 -10.54
CA GLY A 633 -26.33 -22.10 -9.85
C GLY A 633 -27.00 -20.79 -10.28
N ARG A 634 -28.28 -20.76 -10.67
CA ARG A 634 -28.96 -19.50 -11.02
C ARG A 634 -29.84 -18.95 -9.90
N TRP A 635 -29.45 -17.80 -9.35
CA TRP A 635 -30.36 -16.66 -9.40
C TRP A 635 -30.46 -16.21 -10.86
N VAL A 636 -31.56 -15.56 -11.25
CA VAL A 636 -31.76 -15.00 -12.61
C VAL A 636 -30.60 -14.07 -13.04
N CYS A 637 -29.73 -13.63 -12.12
CA CYS A 637 -28.70 -12.62 -12.34
C CYS A 637 -27.30 -13.11 -12.79
N CYS A 638 -26.88 -14.36 -12.58
CA CYS A 638 -25.44 -14.72 -12.65
C CYS A 638 -24.90 -15.27 -13.99
N ARG A 639 -25.75 -15.67 -14.96
CA ARG A 639 -25.39 -15.93 -16.39
C ARG A 639 -24.19 -16.88 -16.71
N GLN A 640 -23.64 -17.61 -15.76
CA GLN A 640 -22.45 -18.48 -15.99
C GLN A 640 -22.81 -19.95 -16.29
N GLN A 641 -21.82 -20.76 -16.69
CA GLN A 641 -22.01 -22.08 -17.32
C GLN A 641 -21.14 -23.24 -16.80
N GLU A 642 -20.16 -22.98 -15.94
CA GLU A 642 -19.41 -24.05 -15.28
C GLU A 642 -20.08 -24.38 -13.93
N LYS A 643 -19.99 -25.65 -13.50
CA LYS A 643 -20.45 -26.14 -12.18
C LYS A 643 -19.86 -25.38 -10.99
N ASP A 644 -18.74 -24.70 -11.25
CA ASP A 644 -17.94 -23.92 -10.32
C ASP A 644 -18.14 -22.40 -10.49
N SER A 645 -19.19 -22.01 -11.22
CA SER A 645 -19.50 -20.62 -11.49
C SER A 645 -20.31 -19.95 -10.35
N PRO A 646 -20.23 -18.62 -10.17
CA PRO A 646 -20.69 -17.92 -8.98
C PRO A 646 -22.10 -17.32 -9.14
N GLY A 647 -22.90 -17.63 -8.13
CA GLY A 647 -24.12 -16.99 -7.66
C GLY A 647 -24.45 -17.60 -6.29
N CYS A 648 -23.41 -17.96 -5.55
CA CYS A 648 -23.44 -18.92 -4.46
C CYS A 648 -23.05 -18.18 -3.18
N ASP A 649 -24.04 -17.91 -2.36
CA ASP A 649 -23.83 -17.55 -0.96
C ASP A 649 -22.82 -18.53 -0.31
N PRO A 650 -21.90 -18.03 0.54
CA PRO A 650 -20.95 -18.88 1.24
C PRO A 650 -21.66 -20.03 1.97
N CYS A 651 -21.19 -21.25 1.78
CA CYS A 651 -21.54 -22.38 2.62
C CYS A 651 -20.32 -22.74 3.45
N ASP A 652 -20.46 -22.83 4.77
CA ASP A 652 -19.37 -23.25 5.64
C ASP A 652 -18.78 -24.57 5.14
N HIS A 653 -17.48 -24.56 4.96
CA HIS A 653 -16.76 -25.76 4.58
C HIS A 653 -16.93 -26.81 5.69
N THR A 654 -17.27 -28.04 5.32
CA THR A 654 -17.46 -29.18 6.23
C THR A 654 -16.70 -30.40 5.71
N ASP A 655 -16.19 -31.21 6.64
CA ASP A 655 -15.57 -32.51 6.42
C ASP A 655 -16.59 -33.67 6.39
N ILE A 656 -17.86 -33.38 6.67
CA ILE A 656 -18.95 -34.37 6.67
C ILE A 656 -19.23 -34.80 5.22
N VAL A 657 -19.08 -36.11 4.96
CA VAL A 657 -19.40 -36.74 3.68
C VAL A 657 -20.90 -36.61 3.41
N ARG A 658 -21.27 -36.02 2.27
CA ARG A 658 -22.67 -35.82 1.90
C ARG A 658 -23.19 -36.96 1.03
N VAL A 659 -24.23 -37.66 1.50
CA VAL A 659 -25.01 -38.60 0.69
C VAL A 659 -26.26 -37.89 0.19
N PHE A 660 -26.31 -37.59 -1.11
CA PHE A 660 -27.47 -36.93 -1.69
C PHE A 660 -28.54 -37.97 -2.02
N THR A 661 -29.77 -37.70 -1.62
CA THR A 661 -30.96 -38.50 -1.95
C THR A 661 -31.83 -37.70 -2.92
N GLN A 662 -32.21 -38.33 -4.02
CA GLN A 662 -33.12 -37.74 -4.99
C GLN A 662 -34.56 -37.86 -4.49
N ASP A 663 -35.25 -36.73 -4.34
CA ASP A 663 -36.70 -36.69 -4.14
C ASP A 663 -37.37 -37.15 -5.44
N PRO A 664 -38.10 -38.28 -5.42
CA PRO A 664 -38.71 -38.85 -6.61
C PRO A 664 -39.86 -38.00 -7.18
N SER A 665 -40.40 -37.05 -6.41
CA SER A 665 -41.57 -36.24 -6.77
C SER A 665 -41.20 -35.02 -7.62
N TYR A 666 -40.03 -34.43 -7.33
CA TYR A 666 -39.57 -33.20 -7.99
C TYR A 666 -38.23 -33.35 -8.71
N GLY A 667 -37.49 -34.46 -8.52
CA GLY A 667 -36.15 -34.66 -9.07
C GLY A 667 -35.06 -33.86 -8.35
N THR A 668 -35.40 -33.21 -7.23
CA THR A 668 -34.50 -32.42 -6.38
C THR A 668 -33.59 -33.33 -5.56
N TRP A 669 -32.31 -33.02 -5.47
CA TRP A 669 -31.39 -33.76 -4.58
C TRP A 669 -31.27 -33.03 -3.25
N THR A 670 -31.64 -33.71 -2.17
CA THR A 670 -31.51 -33.20 -0.80
C THR A 670 -30.40 -33.95 -0.08
N TRP A 671 -29.69 -33.28 0.82
CA TRP A 671 -28.82 -33.92 1.78
C TRP A 671 -29.34 -33.63 3.18
N GLN A 672 -29.42 -34.67 4.01
CA GLN A 672 -29.59 -34.51 5.46
C GLN A 672 -28.25 -34.84 6.13
N PRO A 673 -27.77 -34.00 7.06
CA PRO A 673 -26.73 -34.43 7.98
C PRO A 673 -27.21 -35.65 8.73
N SER A 674 -26.37 -36.69 8.77
CA SER A 674 -26.55 -37.84 9.66
C SER A 674 -26.60 -37.41 11.12
#